data_AF-A0A1M3MCX0-F1
#
_entry.id   AF-A0A1M3MCX0-F1
#
_cell.length_a   1.000
_cell.length_b   1.000
_cell.length_c   1.000
_cell.angle_alpha   90.00
_cell.angle_beta   90.00
_cell.angle_gamma   90.00
#
_symmetry.space_group_name_H-M   'P 1'
#
loop_
_entity.id
_entity.type
_entity.pdbx_description
1 polymer ?
#
loop_
_entity_poly.entity_id
_entity_poly.type
_entity_poly.pdbx_seq_one_letter_code
_entity_poly.pdbx_strand_id
1 'polypeptide(L)'
;MLPFVDKKLDFALQQQLKMAKSVVSRSGKFPVTLDKKGELVLCDTSSWTCGFFPGTLWYLYESSGDNQMKEFAELYSSRLNGMEYATNTHDIGFIIYCSFGNGFRLTNNKAYRDKIVKAAESLCVRFNPITGCIKSWDWGAGIYPVIIDNMMNLELLFEASKITGNPIYRNVAVTHANTTLKNHFRDDASTYHVVFYNPVNGDVVERKTRQGFADESAWSRGQAWALYGYTMCYRETHDVAYLQQAQKIAAFILNHPRLPDDKIPYWDFDDPKIPEASRDASAGAIISSALIELSQYVTPGFASQYLQVATTQLVSLSSPGFLVQDSSLKYFLLNHSVGSMPDNIEVDVPLSYADYYYIEALIRYRKLMTGKPVVEVLSHAGDPSAGEPQNSVTGQFTNDICMPSSIYMLNDVQNNIFVEPVIKRWRPYNDVIRFAGTVNYQRRLERVASVKSPVEGQYVQLDLVNTDDFKTIKSVHSTIKVGQPALGADTIIISIIGDSFTYGAFFRDALLVKGYVPKLKMIGLQQVDGVPDQFDEGRPGWSMQGYFRVSKSPTGAYNGFWQPEGDARYWGATEYWKLVHEVNQFPAKQKEPKILYFTKRFAKASVLFNPLTGYKVKPVKNDIMYDNKQETFVRFTGKKWEPIAYDQYNWDFDYGKYLSMWNLPSPSILVEYLGLNDFRDMPDPGTINFEKWNSQLEAMAASYLKAVPDGKFVVMIPQSTCGLLNNTAGDFTMKQNACMWQLRKNIIEKFDARDREHIYVLDAGISVDNQDGYNSSTSDEFMLPYLEYPGINKLKVQWGNPHPYPNYPVMGIPLAAFIQRHR
;
A
#
# COMPACT_ATOMS: atom_id res chain seq x y z
N MET A 1 -39.70 15.08 2.36
CA MET A 1 -38.57 15.18 3.30
C MET A 1 -37.65 16.37 3.01
N LEU A 2 -37.20 16.61 1.78
CA LEU A 2 -36.28 17.73 1.48
C LEU A 2 -36.78 19.14 1.92
N PRO A 3 -38.02 19.58 1.59
CA PRO A 3 -38.53 20.87 2.10
C PRO A 3 -38.63 20.94 3.64
N PHE A 4 -38.80 19.79 4.29
CA PHE A 4 -38.80 19.70 5.75
C PHE A 4 -37.39 19.94 6.29
N VAL A 5 -36.37 19.30 5.71
CA VAL A 5 -34.96 19.48 6.10
C VAL A 5 -34.53 20.93 5.91
N ASP A 6 -34.84 21.54 4.76
CA ASP A 6 -34.50 22.95 4.49
C ASP A 6 -35.13 23.89 5.53
N LYS A 7 -36.42 23.69 5.84
CA LYS A 7 -37.10 24.48 6.89
C LYS A 7 -36.44 24.32 8.27
N LYS A 8 -35.91 23.14 8.59
CA LYS A 8 -35.24 22.89 9.88
C LYS A 8 -33.83 23.51 9.91
N LEU A 9 -33.11 23.51 8.79
CA LEU A 9 -31.83 24.21 8.66
C LEU A 9 -32.02 25.73 8.75
N ASP A 10 -33.05 26.29 8.12
CA ASP A 10 -33.38 27.72 8.24
C ASP A 10 -33.70 28.12 9.69
N PHE A 11 -34.47 27.28 10.40
CA PHE A 11 -34.74 27.49 11.83
C PHE A 11 -33.44 27.44 12.65
N ALA A 12 -32.59 26.44 12.40
CA ALA A 12 -31.31 26.29 13.09
C ALA A 12 -30.39 27.48 12.85
N LEU A 13 -30.32 27.98 11.62
CA LEU A 13 -29.59 29.19 11.25
C LEU A 13 -30.00 30.39 12.12
N GLN A 14 -31.31 30.64 12.24
CA GLN A 14 -31.82 31.78 13.02
C GLN A 14 -31.56 31.64 14.52
N GLN A 15 -31.67 30.42 15.08
CA GLN A 15 -31.40 30.19 16.50
C GLN A 15 -29.91 30.33 16.82
N GLN A 16 -29.04 29.66 16.06
CA GLN A 16 -27.60 29.67 16.33
C GLN A 16 -26.98 31.04 16.05
N LEU A 17 -27.56 31.86 15.16
CA LEU A 17 -27.18 33.26 15.00
C LEU A 17 -27.46 34.08 16.27
N LYS A 18 -28.58 33.84 16.95
CA LYS A 18 -28.90 34.47 18.25
C LYS A 18 -27.98 33.97 19.36
N MET A 19 -27.68 32.67 19.39
CA MET A 19 -26.68 32.10 20.31
C MET A 19 -25.33 32.80 20.15
N ALA A 20 -24.82 32.87 18.91
CA ALA A 20 -23.54 33.50 18.60
C ALA A 20 -23.50 34.97 19.04
N LYS A 21 -24.58 35.73 18.79
CA LYS A 21 -24.70 37.14 19.23
C LYS A 21 -24.76 37.27 20.76
N SER A 22 -25.39 36.33 21.46
CA SER A 22 -25.51 36.39 22.92
C SER A 22 -24.20 36.08 23.66
N VAL A 23 -23.30 35.31 23.04
CA VAL A 23 -22.01 34.89 23.62
C VAL A 23 -20.82 35.70 23.07
N VAL A 24 -21.01 36.50 22.01
CA VAL A 24 -19.89 37.18 21.30
C VAL A 24 -19.01 38.02 22.22
N SER A 25 -19.59 38.70 23.21
CA SER A 25 -18.87 39.56 24.16
C SER A 25 -18.08 38.78 25.22
N ARG A 26 -18.29 37.47 25.36
CA ARG A 26 -17.59 36.59 26.30
C ARG A 26 -16.38 35.97 25.62
N SER A 27 -15.26 36.69 25.60
CA SER A 27 -14.01 36.23 24.95
C SER A 27 -13.56 34.85 25.48
N GLY A 28 -13.13 33.96 24.58
CA GLY A 28 -12.64 32.62 24.92
C GLY A 28 -13.70 31.66 25.48
N LYS A 29 -15.00 31.97 25.35
CA LYS A 29 -16.10 31.16 25.87
C LYS A 29 -16.98 30.56 24.77
N PHE A 30 -17.55 29.39 25.04
CA PHE A 30 -18.42 28.63 24.12
C PHE A 30 -19.64 28.08 24.84
N PRO A 31 -20.83 28.05 24.22
CA PRO A 31 -22.02 27.44 24.82
C PRO A 31 -21.89 25.92 24.90
N VAL A 32 -22.28 25.35 26.03
CA VAL A 32 -22.26 23.90 26.26
C VAL A 32 -23.65 23.37 26.56
N THR A 33 -24.32 23.95 27.56
CA THR A 33 -25.58 23.46 28.10
C THR A 33 -26.29 24.57 28.91
N LEU A 34 -27.33 24.21 29.66
CA LEU A 34 -28.00 25.07 30.64
C LEU A 34 -27.83 24.51 32.06
N ASP A 35 -27.78 25.40 33.05
CA ASP A 35 -27.84 25.01 34.45
C ASP A 35 -29.28 24.71 34.90
N LYS A 36 -29.44 24.27 36.16
CA LYS A 36 -30.76 23.97 36.74
C LYS A 36 -31.70 25.19 36.84
N LYS A 37 -31.18 26.42 36.65
CA LYS A 37 -31.95 27.66 36.63
C LYS A 37 -32.32 28.09 35.21
N GLY A 38 -31.90 27.33 34.19
CA GLY A 38 -32.10 27.65 32.78
C GLY A 38 -31.12 28.70 32.26
N GLU A 39 -30.02 28.98 32.97
CA GLU A 39 -29.00 29.93 32.54
C GLU A 39 -27.90 29.25 31.73
N LEU A 40 -27.32 30.02 30.80
CA LEU A 40 -26.35 29.50 29.84
C LEU A 40 -25.03 29.12 30.52
N VAL A 41 -24.65 27.85 30.40
CA VAL A 41 -23.36 27.34 30.83
C VAL A 41 -22.38 27.44 29.68
N LEU A 42 -21.27 28.14 29.93
CA LEU A 42 -20.20 28.34 28.98
C LEU A 42 -18.93 27.60 29.41
N CYS A 43 -18.22 26.98 28.47
CA CYS A 43 -16.88 26.45 28.71
C CYS A 43 -15.80 27.36 28.12
N ASP A 44 -14.56 27.13 28.54
CA ASP A 44 -13.37 27.64 27.86
C ASP A 44 -12.77 26.59 26.92
N THR A 45 -11.57 26.88 26.40
CA THR A 45 -10.83 26.04 25.46
C THR A 45 -10.33 24.73 26.06
N SER A 46 -10.34 24.56 27.40
CA SER A 46 -9.91 23.32 28.05
C SER A 46 -10.98 22.22 28.02
N SER A 47 -12.23 22.57 27.70
CA SER A 47 -13.32 21.60 27.58
C SER A 47 -13.25 20.84 26.26
N TRP A 48 -13.49 19.53 26.29
CA TRP A 48 -13.60 18.70 25.09
C TRP A 48 -14.73 19.14 24.14
N THR A 49 -15.73 19.87 24.64
CA THR A 49 -16.91 20.31 23.87
C THR A 49 -16.71 21.62 23.10
N CYS A 50 -15.60 22.32 23.28
CA CYS A 50 -15.45 23.68 22.77
C CYS A 50 -15.36 23.78 21.22
N GLY A 51 -15.09 22.66 20.53
CA GLY A 51 -15.06 22.59 19.06
C GLY A 51 -16.43 22.46 18.38
N PHE A 52 -17.47 22.02 19.10
CA PHE A 52 -18.77 21.73 18.48
C PHE A 52 -19.53 22.98 18.06
N PHE A 53 -19.57 24.02 18.90
CA PHE A 53 -20.27 25.26 18.56
C PHE A 53 -19.70 25.95 17.30
N PRO A 54 -18.38 26.22 17.17
CA PRO A 54 -17.84 26.73 15.91
C PRO A 54 -18.10 25.80 14.72
N GLY A 55 -18.07 24.48 14.93
CA GLY A 55 -18.44 23.50 13.90
C GLY A 55 -19.89 23.62 13.43
N THR A 56 -20.83 23.82 14.36
CA THR A 56 -22.24 24.10 14.07
C THR A 56 -22.40 25.34 13.19
N LEU A 57 -21.65 26.42 13.49
CA LEU A 57 -21.67 27.64 12.69
C LEU A 57 -21.12 27.39 11.27
N TRP A 58 -20.04 26.60 11.13
CA TRP A 58 -19.52 26.22 9.81
C TRP A 58 -20.53 25.42 8.98
N TYR A 59 -21.20 24.44 9.59
CA TYR A 59 -22.25 23.69 8.92
C TYR A 59 -23.43 24.57 8.49
N LEU A 60 -23.82 25.53 9.33
CA LEU A 60 -24.90 26.45 8.97
C LEU A 60 -24.49 27.41 7.86
N TYR A 61 -23.23 27.87 7.83
CA TYR A 61 -22.67 28.62 6.70
C TYR A 61 -22.68 27.78 5.41
N GLU A 62 -22.22 26.53 5.45
CA GLU A 62 -22.32 25.60 4.32
C GLU A 62 -23.76 25.46 3.83
N SER A 63 -24.71 25.49 4.77
CA SER A 63 -26.10 25.25 4.43
C SER A 63 -26.79 26.43 3.75
N SER A 64 -26.43 27.66 4.14
CA SER A 64 -27.13 28.90 3.81
C SER A 64 -26.35 29.86 2.92
N GLY A 65 -25.01 29.78 2.91
CA GLY A 65 -24.13 30.79 2.32
C GLY A 65 -24.10 32.13 3.06
N ASP A 66 -24.63 32.20 4.30
CA ASP A 66 -24.71 33.44 5.07
C ASP A 66 -23.33 33.91 5.58
N ASN A 67 -22.88 35.06 5.10
CA ASN A 67 -21.57 35.62 5.46
C ASN A 67 -21.45 35.99 6.94
N GLN A 68 -22.55 36.39 7.61
CA GLN A 68 -22.51 36.66 9.04
C GLN A 68 -22.28 35.37 9.84
N MET A 69 -22.85 34.24 9.38
CA MET A 69 -22.57 32.93 9.96
C MET A 69 -21.11 32.53 9.79
N LYS A 70 -20.52 32.80 8.62
CA LYS A 70 -19.09 32.59 8.37
C LYS A 70 -18.21 33.41 9.30
N GLU A 71 -18.50 34.71 9.46
CA GLU A 71 -17.75 35.60 10.36
C GLU A 71 -17.77 35.10 11.81
N PHE A 72 -18.92 34.62 12.29
CA PHE A 72 -18.99 34.01 13.60
C PHE A 72 -18.23 32.68 13.65
N ALA A 73 -18.33 31.82 12.64
CA ALA A 73 -17.60 30.55 12.60
C ALA A 73 -16.08 30.77 12.66
N GLU A 74 -15.55 31.75 11.92
CA GLU A 74 -14.14 32.17 11.96
C GLU A 74 -13.76 32.73 13.34
N LEU A 75 -14.59 33.62 13.91
CA LEU A 75 -14.36 34.19 15.24
C LEU A 75 -14.30 33.12 16.33
N TYR A 76 -15.31 32.25 16.41
CA TYR A 76 -15.35 31.21 17.44
C TYR A 76 -14.27 30.15 17.22
N SER A 77 -13.94 29.79 15.97
CA SER A 77 -12.78 28.92 15.70
C SER A 77 -11.47 29.56 16.16
N SER A 78 -11.28 30.86 15.92
CA SER A 78 -10.05 31.57 16.34
C SER A 78 -9.82 31.58 17.86
N ARG A 79 -10.88 31.44 18.67
CA ARG A 79 -10.77 31.31 20.13
C ARG A 79 -10.07 30.01 20.55
N LEU A 80 -10.01 29.01 19.67
CA LEU A 80 -9.35 27.72 19.90
C LEU A 80 -7.86 27.73 19.49
N ASN A 81 -7.33 28.87 19.02
CA ASN A 81 -5.91 28.99 18.72
C ASN A 81 -5.05 28.62 19.95
N GLY A 82 -4.08 27.73 19.75
CA GLY A 82 -3.24 27.18 20.81
C GLY A 82 -3.63 25.76 21.19
N MET A 83 -4.88 25.34 20.96
CA MET A 83 -5.31 23.98 21.28
C MET A 83 -4.70 22.92 20.35
N GLU A 84 -4.18 23.31 19.18
CA GLU A 84 -3.43 22.40 18.31
C GLU A 84 -2.16 21.83 18.97
N TYR A 85 -1.67 22.44 20.06
CA TYR A 85 -0.51 21.99 20.82
C TYR A 85 -0.86 21.12 22.04
N ALA A 86 -2.14 20.82 22.28
CA ALA A 86 -2.56 20.06 23.47
C ALA A 86 -2.23 18.57 23.33
N THR A 87 -1.37 18.04 24.22
CA THR A 87 -0.95 16.63 24.25
C THR A 87 -1.56 15.82 25.39
N ASN A 88 -2.44 16.42 26.19
CA ASN A 88 -3.00 15.85 27.42
C ASN A 88 -4.43 15.28 27.27
N THR A 89 -5.02 15.30 26.07
CA THR A 89 -6.36 14.74 25.79
C THR A 89 -6.45 14.12 24.40
N HIS A 90 -7.25 13.06 24.22
CA HIS A 90 -7.59 12.59 22.86
C HIS A 90 -8.56 13.53 22.13
N ASP A 91 -9.30 14.37 22.87
CA ASP A 91 -10.43 15.16 22.37
C ASP A 91 -10.01 16.29 21.44
N ILE A 92 -8.72 16.42 21.17
CA ILE A 92 -8.20 17.36 20.20
C ILE A 92 -8.82 17.16 18.81
N GLY A 93 -9.26 15.95 18.47
CA GLY A 93 -10.07 15.69 17.28
C GLY A 93 -11.39 16.45 17.31
N PHE A 94 -12.20 16.30 18.35
CA PHE A 94 -13.44 17.09 18.51
C PHE A 94 -13.18 18.59 18.55
N ILE A 95 -12.12 19.03 19.23
CA ILE A 95 -11.82 20.45 19.39
C ILE A 95 -11.40 21.08 18.06
N ILE A 96 -10.38 20.52 17.41
CA ILE A 96 -9.74 21.10 16.22
C ILE A 96 -10.43 20.70 14.93
N TYR A 97 -10.82 19.44 14.79
CA TYR A 97 -11.35 18.94 13.52
C TYR A 97 -12.80 19.38 13.28
N CYS A 98 -13.65 19.42 14.30
CA CYS A 98 -15.00 19.98 14.15
C CYS A 98 -14.98 21.48 13.84
N SER A 99 -13.96 22.22 14.30
CA SER A 99 -13.82 23.67 14.09
C SER A 99 -12.99 24.00 12.83
N PHE A 100 -11.67 23.98 12.95
CA PHE A 100 -10.72 24.28 11.88
C PHE A 100 -10.81 23.29 10.72
N GLY A 101 -11.15 22.01 10.97
CA GLY A 101 -11.36 21.02 9.90
C GLY A 101 -12.51 21.42 8.97
N ASN A 102 -13.67 21.74 9.53
CA ASN A 102 -14.81 22.28 8.74
C ASN A 102 -14.47 23.62 8.07
N GLY A 103 -13.78 24.52 8.78
CA GLY A 103 -13.31 25.77 8.18
C GLY A 103 -12.39 25.54 6.99
N PHE A 104 -11.45 24.60 7.08
CA PHE A 104 -10.54 24.27 5.98
C PHE A 104 -11.30 23.68 4.79
N ARG A 105 -12.24 22.76 5.04
CA ARG A 105 -13.13 22.18 4.02
C ARG A 105 -13.90 23.22 3.22
N LEU A 106 -14.40 24.27 3.89
CA LEU A 106 -15.28 25.26 3.26
C LEU A 106 -14.55 26.49 2.69
N THR A 107 -13.32 26.76 3.14
CA THR A 107 -12.59 27.99 2.76
C THR A 107 -11.22 27.76 2.13
N ASN A 108 -10.69 26.54 2.22
CA ASN A 108 -9.32 26.20 1.82
C ASN A 108 -8.24 27.09 2.49
N ASN A 109 -8.52 27.60 3.70
CA ASN A 109 -7.59 28.46 4.43
C ASN A 109 -6.36 27.67 4.90
N LYS A 110 -5.18 27.97 4.34
CA LYS A 110 -3.92 27.29 4.67
C LYS A 110 -3.54 27.37 6.14
N ALA A 111 -3.92 28.42 6.87
CA ALA A 111 -3.66 28.51 8.31
C ALA A 111 -4.42 27.43 9.11
N TYR A 112 -5.58 26.98 8.62
CA TYR A 112 -6.34 25.89 9.25
C TYR A 112 -5.72 24.53 8.94
N ARG A 113 -5.20 24.34 7.71
CA ARG A 113 -4.42 23.15 7.32
C ARG A 113 -3.29 22.87 8.31
N ASP A 114 -2.49 23.90 8.62
CA ASP A 114 -1.33 23.73 9.50
C ASP A 114 -1.75 23.39 10.95
N LYS A 115 -2.88 23.94 11.41
CA LYS A 115 -3.46 23.58 12.73
C LYS A 115 -3.95 22.14 12.79
N ILE A 116 -4.58 21.64 11.72
CA ILE A 116 -5.02 20.24 11.62
C ILE A 116 -3.82 19.30 11.71
N VAL A 117 -2.76 19.58 10.93
CA VAL A 117 -1.53 18.77 10.98
C VAL A 117 -0.90 18.83 12.37
N LYS A 118 -0.80 20.02 12.96
CA LYS A 118 -0.20 20.16 14.29
C LYS A 118 -1.00 19.43 15.38
N ALA A 119 -2.32 19.52 15.33
CA ALA A 119 -3.19 18.78 16.24
C ALA A 119 -3.05 17.27 16.08
N ALA A 120 -2.90 16.77 14.85
CA ALA A 120 -2.66 15.36 14.60
C ALA A 120 -1.32 14.88 15.17
N GLU A 121 -0.25 15.70 15.09
CA GLU A 121 1.00 15.42 15.79
C GLU A 121 0.79 15.31 17.30
N SER A 122 0.09 16.27 17.90
CA SER A 122 -0.20 16.30 19.34
C SER A 122 -1.07 15.12 19.78
N LEU A 123 -1.98 14.65 18.93
CA LEU A 123 -2.77 13.43 19.18
C LEU A 123 -1.91 12.16 19.12
N CYS A 124 -0.98 12.09 18.16
CA CYS A 124 -0.05 10.95 18.02
C CYS A 124 0.88 10.79 19.23
N VAL A 125 1.23 11.87 19.93
CA VAL A 125 1.98 11.82 21.21
C VAL A 125 1.30 10.92 22.24
N ARG A 126 -0.04 10.88 22.21
CA ARG A 126 -0.81 10.06 23.15
C ARG A 126 -0.87 8.59 22.78
N PHE A 127 -0.37 8.17 21.63
CA PHE A 127 -0.40 6.78 21.19
C PHE A 127 0.70 5.94 21.84
N ASN A 128 0.34 4.77 22.35
CA ASN A 128 1.29 3.78 22.85
C ASN A 128 1.27 2.52 21.94
N PRO A 129 2.38 2.18 21.27
CA PRO A 129 2.42 1.02 20.37
C PRO A 129 2.37 -0.34 21.06
N ILE A 130 2.65 -0.41 22.38
CA ILE A 130 2.49 -1.65 23.16
C ILE A 130 1.01 -1.95 23.35
N THR A 131 0.22 -0.94 23.75
CA THR A 131 -1.23 -1.11 23.89
C THR A 131 -1.95 -1.04 22.55
N GLY A 132 -1.32 -0.46 21.52
CA GLY A 132 -1.93 -0.26 20.21
C GLY A 132 -2.99 0.83 20.18
N CYS A 133 -3.04 1.70 21.19
CA CYS A 133 -4.12 2.68 21.38
C CYS A 133 -3.60 4.09 21.65
N ILE A 134 -4.48 5.08 21.46
CA ILE A 134 -4.33 6.46 21.93
C ILE A 134 -4.89 6.52 23.36
N LYS A 135 -4.13 7.11 24.28
CA LYS A 135 -4.54 7.26 25.68
C LYS A 135 -5.64 8.30 25.78
N SER A 136 -6.75 7.95 26.42
CA SER A 136 -7.89 8.85 26.51
C SER A 136 -7.66 10.01 27.48
N TRP A 137 -7.22 9.72 28.70
CA TRP A 137 -6.91 10.73 29.72
C TRP A 137 -5.69 10.33 30.56
N ASP A 138 -5.20 11.25 31.39
CA ASP A 138 -3.95 11.07 32.13
C ASP A 138 -4.10 10.71 33.61
N TRP A 139 -5.31 10.81 34.18
CA TRP A 139 -5.58 10.40 35.57
C TRP A 139 -5.72 8.88 35.73
N GLY A 140 -5.26 8.37 36.89
CA GLY A 140 -5.17 6.93 37.19
C GLY A 140 -3.76 6.39 36.93
N ALA A 141 -2.99 6.14 38.00
CA ALA A 141 -1.62 5.66 37.90
C ALA A 141 -1.56 4.17 37.51
N GLY A 142 -0.59 3.81 36.66
CA GLY A 142 -0.30 2.42 36.28
C GLY A 142 -1.26 1.79 35.26
N ILE A 143 -2.26 2.54 34.77
CA ILE A 143 -3.26 2.06 33.81
C ILE A 143 -3.26 2.91 32.54
N TYR A 144 -3.68 2.32 31.43
CA TYR A 144 -3.81 2.98 30.13
C TYR A 144 -5.27 2.97 29.67
N PRO A 145 -6.06 4.01 30.02
CA PRO A 145 -7.49 4.08 29.72
C PRO A 145 -7.74 4.44 28.26
N VAL A 146 -8.66 3.69 27.64
CA VAL A 146 -9.14 3.94 26.27
C VAL A 146 -10.67 3.89 26.27
N ILE A 147 -11.32 4.98 25.84
CA ILE A 147 -12.78 5.03 25.72
C ILE A 147 -13.24 4.98 24.27
N ILE A 148 -14.47 4.53 24.06
CA ILE A 148 -15.05 4.34 22.72
C ILE A 148 -15.15 5.64 21.91
N ASP A 149 -15.31 6.77 22.59
CA ASP A 149 -15.36 8.15 22.05
C ASP A 149 -14.07 8.49 21.28
N ASN A 150 -12.95 7.86 21.64
CA ASN A 150 -11.66 8.06 20.99
C ASN A 150 -11.70 7.68 19.50
N MET A 151 -12.65 6.83 19.08
CA MET A 151 -12.88 6.48 17.68
C MET A 151 -13.22 7.70 16.81
N MET A 152 -13.93 8.68 17.38
CA MET A 152 -14.34 9.90 16.67
C MET A 152 -13.13 10.79 16.36
N ASN A 153 -12.11 10.76 17.22
CA ASN A 153 -10.94 11.60 17.11
C ASN A 153 -9.94 11.10 16.05
N LEU A 154 -10.12 9.89 15.52
CA LEU A 154 -9.23 9.34 14.49
C LEU A 154 -9.40 10.03 13.14
N GLU A 155 -10.54 10.68 12.89
CA GLU A 155 -10.79 11.40 11.64
C GLU A 155 -9.75 12.50 11.39
N LEU A 156 -9.31 13.17 12.45
CA LEU A 156 -8.20 14.14 12.43
C LEU A 156 -6.91 13.52 11.88
N LEU A 157 -6.60 12.29 12.29
CA LEU A 157 -5.38 11.59 11.88
C LEU A 157 -5.48 11.12 10.42
N PHE A 158 -6.63 10.60 10.01
CA PHE A 158 -6.85 10.24 8.61
C PHE A 158 -6.68 11.46 7.70
N GLU A 159 -7.23 12.61 8.09
CA GLU A 159 -7.09 13.83 7.32
C GLU A 159 -5.66 14.37 7.29
N ALA A 160 -4.96 14.39 8.42
CA ALA A 160 -3.56 14.79 8.45
C ALA A 160 -2.68 13.90 7.54
N SER A 161 -2.97 12.60 7.45
CA SER A 161 -2.28 11.70 6.51
C SER A 161 -2.52 12.08 5.05
N LYS A 162 -3.75 12.49 4.69
CA LYS A 162 -4.09 13.00 3.35
C LYS A 162 -3.36 14.31 3.06
N ILE A 163 -3.41 15.27 4.00
CA ILE A 163 -2.83 16.60 3.87
C ILE A 163 -1.30 16.57 3.67
N THR A 164 -0.62 15.67 4.39
CA THR A 164 0.85 15.63 4.45
C THR A 164 1.47 14.54 3.56
N GLY A 165 0.69 13.54 3.15
CA GLY A 165 1.19 12.31 2.54
C GLY A 165 1.87 11.36 3.54
N ASN A 166 2.04 11.76 4.81
CA ASN A 166 2.74 10.95 5.80
C ASN A 166 1.84 9.80 6.31
N PRO A 167 2.22 8.52 6.11
CA PRO A 167 1.39 7.38 6.50
C PRO A 167 1.27 7.20 8.02
N ILE A 168 2.09 7.89 8.82
CA ILE A 168 2.10 7.81 10.29
C ILE A 168 0.70 7.94 10.89
N TYR A 169 0.00 9.01 10.55
CA TYR A 169 -1.28 9.35 11.17
C TYR A 169 -2.34 8.29 10.85
N ARG A 170 -2.37 7.80 9.59
CA ARG A 170 -3.25 6.70 9.18
C ARG A 170 -2.91 5.40 9.92
N ASN A 171 -1.63 5.08 10.09
CA ASN A 171 -1.21 3.84 10.79
C ASN A 171 -1.61 3.87 12.27
N VAL A 172 -1.47 5.01 12.94
CA VAL A 172 -1.96 5.23 14.31
C VAL A 172 -3.46 4.99 14.39
N ALA A 173 -4.22 5.65 13.51
CA ALA A 173 -5.68 5.54 13.47
C ALA A 173 -6.15 4.09 13.25
N VAL A 174 -5.57 3.40 12.26
CA VAL A 174 -5.89 2.00 11.94
C VAL A 174 -5.52 1.07 13.10
N THR A 175 -4.36 1.26 13.73
CA THR A 175 -3.94 0.41 14.86
C THR A 175 -4.86 0.58 16.06
N HIS A 176 -5.26 1.83 16.36
CA HIS A 176 -6.24 2.12 17.40
C HIS A 176 -7.60 1.47 17.07
N ALA A 177 -8.13 1.68 15.87
CA ALA A 177 -9.42 1.13 15.45
C ALA A 177 -9.45 -0.41 15.52
N ASN A 178 -8.36 -1.08 15.11
CA ASN A 178 -8.22 -2.54 15.21
C ASN A 178 -8.15 -3.03 16.65
N THR A 179 -7.45 -2.31 17.52
CA THR A 179 -7.34 -2.67 18.94
C THR A 179 -8.69 -2.48 19.65
N THR A 180 -9.37 -1.37 19.38
CA THR A 180 -10.74 -1.11 19.86
C THR A 180 -11.69 -2.19 19.35
N LEU A 181 -11.57 -2.62 18.09
CA LEU A 181 -12.43 -3.65 17.48
C LEU A 181 -12.31 -4.98 18.23
N LYS A 182 -11.09 -5.30 18.66
CA LYS A 182 -10.80 -6.53 19.39
C LYS A 182 -11.32 -6.52 20.83
N ASN A 183 -11.33 -5.37 21.50
CA ASN A 183 -11.39 -5.34 22.98
C ASN A 183 -12.59 -4.58 23.56
N HIS A 184 -13.18 -3.62 22.84
CA HIS A 184 -14.29 -2.79 23.34
C HIS A 184 -15.67 -3.39 23.12
N PHE A 185 -15.78 -4.41 22.26
CA PHE A 185 -17.07 -5.02 21.92
C PHE A 185 -17.34 -6.29 22.71
N ARG A 186 -18.61 -6.47 23.09
CA ARG A 186 -19.17 -7.73 23.57
C ARG A 186 -19.67 -8.55 22.37
N ASP A 187 -20.04 -9.80 22.61
CA ASP A 187 -20.46 -10.73 21.54
C ASP A 187 -21.71 -10.27 20.77
N ASP A 188 -22.60 -9.54 21.43
CA ASP A 188 -23.82 -8.97 20.85
C ASP A 188 -23.60 -7.62 20.12
N ALA A 189 -22.34 -7.21 19.97
CA ALA A 189 -21.89 -5.93 19.43
C ALA A 189 -22.22 -4.68 20.26
N SER A 190 -22.74 -4.84 21.49
CA SER A 190 -22.72 -3.75 22.47
C SER A 190 -21.28 -3.43 22.87
N THR A 191 -21.02 -2.16 23.21
CA THR A 191 -19.68 -1.71 23.65
C THR A 191 -19.59 -1.51 25.15
N TYR A 192 -18.43 -1.84 25.70
CA TYR A 192 -17.95 -1.20 26.92
C TYR A 192 -17.66 0.29 26.64
N HIS A 193 -17.74 1.13 27.66
CA HIS A 193 -17.32 2.53 27.52
C HIS A 193 -15.79 2.61 27.64
N VAL A 194 -15.19 2.03 28.68
CA VAL A 194 -13.75 2.13 28.98
C VAL A 194 -13.09 0.76 28.96
N VAL A 195 -11.94 0.65 28.31
CA VAL A 195 -11.02 -0.49 28.44
C VAL A 195 -9.68 0.01 28.99
N PHE A 196 -9.23 -0.61 30.07
CA PHE A 196 -7.93 -0.33 30.68
C PHE A 196 -6.91 -1.35 30.19
N TYR A 197 -5.79 -0.88 29.67
CA TYR A 197 -4.66 -1.71 29.25
C TYR A 197 -3.50 -1.58 30.21
N ASN A 198 -2.68 -2.63 30.30
CA ASN A 198 -1.38 -2.57 30.94
C ASN A 198 -0.39 -1.95 29.94
N PRO A 199 0.21 -0.79 30.25
CA PRO A 199 1.08 -0.08 29.31
C PRO A 199 2.42 -0.80 29.02
N VAL A 200 2.78 -1.82 29.81
CA VAL A 200 4.04 -2.56 29.69
C VAL A 200 3.92 -3.73 28.70
N ASN A 201 2.79 -4.42 28.67
CA ASN A 201 2.61 -5.62 27.84
C ASN A 201 1.41 -5.58 26.88
N GLY A 202 0.52 -4.58 27.01
CA GLY A 202 -0.63 -4.41 26.12
C GLY A 202 -1.85 -5.25 26.49
N ASP A 203 -1.81 -5.99 27.59
CA ASP A 203 -2.94 -6.83 28.02
C ASP A 203 -4.11 -5.96 28.51
N VAL A 204 -5.33 -6.42 28.25
CA VAL A 204 -6.53 -5.84 28.84
C VAL A 204 -6.57 -6.19 30.33
N VAL A 205 -6.58 -5.16 31.17
CA VAL A 205 -6.66 -5.28 32.63
C VAL A 205 -8.12 -5.33 33.08
N GLU A 206 -8.95 -4.42 32.55
CA GLU A 206 -10.33 -4.28 33.00
C GLU A 206 -11.19 -3.61 31.91
N ARG A 207 -12.49 -3.91 31.92
CA ARG A 207 -13.50 -3.28 31.06
C ARG A 207 -14.59 -2.71 31.94
N LYS A 208 -14.89 -1.42 31.78
CA LYS A 208 -15.78 -0.66 32.68
C LYS A 208 -16.66 0.33 31.95
N THR A 209 -17.52 0.97 32.72
CA THR A 209 -18.17 2.22 32.35
C THR A 209 -17.71 3.40 33.20
N ARG A 210 -17.85 4.61 32.64
CA ARG A 210 -17.75 5.87 33.38
C ARG A 210 -19.07 6.63 33.38
N GLN A 211 -19.80 6.60 32.26
CA GLN A 211 -21.03 7.38 32.06
C GLN A 211 -22.27 6.52 31.83
N GLY A 212 -22.12 5.20 31.68
CA GLY A 212 -23.24 4.26 31.54
C GLY A 212 -23.81 3.81 32.88
N PHE A 213 -24.91 3.07 32.83
CA PHE A 213 -25.61 2.54 34.00
C PHE A 213 -24.79 1.52 34.80
N ALA A 214 -24.12 0.59 34.11
CA ALA A 214 -23.28 -0.44 34.70
C ALA A 214 -22.10 -0.80 33.77
N ASP A 215 -21.09 -1.50 34.29
CA ASP A 215 -19.95 -1.94 33.46
C ASP A 215 -20.40 -2.86 32.31
N GLU A 216 -21.46 -3.62 32.52
CA GLU A 216 -22.10 -4.51 31.55
C GLU A 216 -23.17 -3.81 30.69
N SER A 217 -23.54 -2.56 30.99
CA SER A 217 -24.60 -1.87 30.26
C SER A 217 -24.14 -1.35 28.89
N ALA A 218 -25.11 -1.05 28.04
CA ALA A 218 -24.95 -0.41 26.73
C ALA A 218 -25.35 1.08 26.80
N TRP A 219 -24.42 1.91 27.26
CA TRP A 219 -24.55 3.36 27.21
C TRP A 219 -24.80 3.85 25.76
N SER A 220 -25.90 4.57 25.53
CA SER A 220 -26.42 4.77 24.18
C SER A 220 -25.52 5.65 23.31
N ARG A 221 -24.93 6.71 23.89
CA ARG A 221 -23.96 7.54 23.18
C ARG A 221 -22.64 6.82 22.90
N GLY A 222 -22.24 5.87 23.75
CA GLY A 222 -21.11 4.99 23.46
C GLY A 222 -21.34 4.12 22.23
N GLN A 223 -22.55 3.56 22.09
CA GLN A 223 -22.95 2.85 20.87
C GLN A 223 -22.98 3.77 19.65
N ALA A 224 -23.44 5.01 19.83
CA ALA A 224 -23.47 6.00 18.77
C ALA A 224 -22.06 6.38 18.28
N TRP A 225 -21.11 6.58 19.18
CA TRP A 225 -19.69 6.79 18.84
C TRP A 225 -19.06 5.61 18.14
N ALA A 226 -19.38 4.39 18.56
CA ALA A 226 -18.91 3.19 17.88
C ALA A 226 -19.46 3.11 16.45
N LEU A 227 -20.77 3.29 16.28
CA LEU A 227 -21.41 3.25 14.97
C LEU A 227 -20.82 4.29 14.02
N TYR A 228 -20.73 5.54 14.47
CA TYR A 228 -20.14 6.62 13.69
C TYR A 228 -18.67 6.35 13.41
N GLY A 229 -17.89 6.03 14.44
CA GLY A 229 -16.44 5.83 14.35
C GLY A 229 -16.05 4.72 13.39
N TYR A 230 -16.74 3.57 13.40
CA TYR A 230 -16.46 2.49 12.45
C TYR A 230 -16.98 2.77 11.04
N THR A 231 -18.08 3.52 10.90
CA THR A 231 -18.52 4.02 9.59
C THR A 231 -17.48 4.96 8.99
N MET A 232 -16.96 5.90 9.77
CA MET A 232 -15.88 6.82 9.39
C MET A 232 -14.59 6.06 9.09
N CYS A 233 -14.18 5.09 9.92
CA CYS A 233 -12.99 4.29 9.64
C CYS A 233 -13.14 3.49 8.33
N TYR A 234 -14.33 2.97 8.02
CA TYR A 234 -14.58 2.33 6.73
C TYR A 234 -14.45 3.33 5.58
N ARG A 235 -15.04 4.53 5.67
CA ARG A 235 -14.87 5.58 4.66
C ARG A 235 -13.39 5.88 4.39
N GLU A 236 -12.58 5.97 5.44
CA GLU A 236 -11.18 6.39 5.36
C GLU A 236 -10.21 5.25 4.94
N THR A 237 -10.64 4.00 5.02
CA THR A 237 -9.75 2.85 4.82
C THR A 237 -10.24 1.82 3.82
N HIS A 238 -11.54 1.79 3.55
CA HIS A 238 -12.27 0.74 2.84
C HIS A 238 -12.04 -0.67 3.41
N ASP A 239 -11.63 -0.78 4.68
CA ASP A 239 -11.44 -2.07 5.34
C ASP A 239 -12.80 -2.70 5.70
N VAL A 240 -13.12 -3.80 5.03
CA VAL A 240 -14.40 -4.50 5.16
C VAL A 240 -14.67 -4.94 6.61
N ALA A 241 -13.64 -5.14 7.44
CA ALA A 241 -13.85 -5.46 8.86
C ALA A 241 -14.56 -4.31 9.61
N TYR A 242 -14.25 -3.05 9.28
CA TYR A 242 -14.92 -1.89 9.87
C TYR A 242 -16.36 -1.75 9.39
N LEU A 243 -16.63 -2.02 8.10
CA LEU A 243 -17.99 -2.04 7.56
C LEU A 243 -18.83 -3.11 8.28
N GLN A 244 -18.31 -4.32 8.40
CA GLN A 244 -18.99 -5.41 9.09
C GLN A 244 -19.26 -5.06 10.54
N GLN A 245 -18.31 -4.42 11.23
CA GLN A 245 -18.53 -3.98 12.60
C GLN A 245 -19.61 -2.89 12.69
N ALA A 246 -19.57 -1.87 11.81
CA ALA A 246 -20.60 -0.83 11.76
C ALA A 246 -22.00 -1.44 11.52
N GLN A 247 -22.12 -2.43 10.64
CA GLN A 247 -23.38 -3.16 10.41
C GLN A 247 -23.84 -3.95 11.64
N LYS A 248 -22.92 -4.58 12.39
CA LYS A 248 -23.25 -5.28 13.64
C LYS A 248 -23.74 -4.32 14.73
N ILE A 249 -23.07 -3.17 14.89
CA ILE A 249 -23.50 -2.13 15.84
C ILE A 249 -24.87 -1.56 15.45
N ALA A 250 -25.08 -1.28 14.15
CA ALA A 250 -26.37 -0.87 13.65
C ALA A 250 -27.44 -1.93 13.94
N ALA A 251 -27.15 -3.22 13.70
CA ALA A 251 -28.08 -4.29 14.01
C ALA A 251 -28.41 -4.38 15.51
N PHE A 252 -27.42 -4.20 16.39
CA PHE A 252 -27.64 -4.12 17.84
C PHE A 252 -28.61 -2.99 18.18
N ILE A 253 -28.28 -1.75 17.78
CA ILE A 253 -29.09 -0.56 18.07
C ILE A 253 -30.51 -0.71 17.53
N LEU A 254 -30.65 -1.03 16.25
CA LEU A 254 -31.93 -0.99 15.53
C LEU A 254 -32.89 -2.10 15.94
N ASN A 255 -32.38 -3.24 16.38
CA ASN A 255 -33.18 -4.37 16.84
C ASN A 255 -33.25 -4.45 18.37
N HIS A 256 -32.69 -3.47 19.10
CA HIS A 256 -32.71 -3.50 20.54
C HIS A 256 -34.15 -3.38 21.07
N PRO A 257 -34.63 -4.29 21.94
CA PRO A 257 -36.03 -4.33 22.36
C PRO A 257 -36.49 -3.09 23.14
N ARG A 258 -35.54 -2.30 23.65
CA ARG A 258 -35.80 -1.04 24.38
C ARG A 258 -35.53 0.21 23.55
N LEU A 259 -35.29 0.10 22.24
CA LEU A 259 -35.28 1.25 21.35
C LEU A 259 -36.74 1.69 21.08
N PRO A 260 -37.19 2.87 21.52
CA PRO A 260 -38.59 3.26 21.37
C PRO A 260 -39.02 3.50 19.93
N ASP A 261 -40.34 3.68 19.75
CA ASP A 261 -40.96 3.84 18.43
C ASP A 261 -40.53 5.11 17.71
N ASP A 262 -40.24 6.19 18.45
CA ASP A 262 -39.70 7.44 17.94
C ASP A 262 -38.21 7.34 17.51
N LYS A 263 -37.58 6.19 17.77
CA LYS A 263 -36.18 5.84 17.49
C LYS A 263 -35.13 6.72 18.16
N ILE A 264 -35.48 7.52 19.16
CA ILE A 264 -34.50 8.18 20.02
C ILE A 264 -34.10 7.21 21.14
N PRO A 265 -32.83 6.97 21.45
CA PRO A 265 -32.49 6.03 22.52
C PRO A 265 -32.73 6.64 23.91
N TYR A 266 -32.90 5.79 24.91
CA TYR A 266 -32.68 6.19 26.31
C TYR A 266 -31.19 6.48 26.53
N TRP A 267 -30.83 7.17 27.61
CA TRP A 267 -29.41 7.47 27.90
C TRP A 267 -28.55 6.21 28.06
N ASP A 268 -29.15 5.12 28.52
CA ASP A 268 -28.56 3.78 28.53
C ASP A 268 -29.63 2.78 28.09
N PHE A 269 -29.25 1.84 27.23
CA PHE A 269 -30.18 0.81 26.76
C PHE A 269 -30.59 -0.15 27.88
N ASP A 270 -29.83 -0.24 28.97
CA ASP A 270 -30.04 -1.16 30.09
C ASP A 270 -30.65 -0.54 31.35
N ASP A 271 -31.03 0.75 31.35
CA ASP A 271 -31.58 1.39 32.55
C ASP A 271 -32.86 0.66 33.02
N PRO A 272 -32.91 0.17 34.28
CA PRO A 272 -34.06 -0.54 34.83
C PRO A 272 -35.31 0.34 34.99
N LYS A 273 -35.17 1.68 34.88
CA LYS A 273 -36.28 2.63 34.91
C LYS A 273 -36.92 2.82 33.54
N ILE A 274 -36.53 2.10 32.49
CA ILE A 274 -37.24 2.15 31.21
C ILE A 274 -38.67 1.60 31.41
N PRO A 275 -39.73 2.31 30.97
CA PRO A 275 -39.71 3.43 30.02
C PRO A 275 -39.64 4.85 30.60
N GLU A 276 -39.61 5.04 31.92
CA GLU A 276 -39.50 6.35 32.61
C GLU A 276 -38.08 6.96 32.62
N ALA A 277 -37.07 6.23 32.15
CA ALA A 277 -35.69 6.70 32.07
C ALA A 277 -35.54 7.90 31.12
N SER A 278 -34.52 8.73 31.36
CA SER A 278 -34.23 9.89 30.51
C SER A 278 -33.83 9.46 29.09
N ARG A 279 -34.21 10.27 28.11
CA ARG A 279 -33.81 10.12 26.70
C ARG A 279 -32.40 10.69 26.51
N ASP A 280 -31.73 10.30 25.43
CA ASP A 280 -30.52 10.99 24.99
C ASP A 280 -30.62 11.41 23.52
N ALA A 281 -31.09 12.64 23.31
CA ALA A 281 -31.21 13.25 21.99
C ALA A 281 -29.86 13.34 21.26
N SER A 282 -28.76 13.49 21.99
CA SER A 282 -27.41 13.52 21.40
C SER A 282 -27.06 12.19 20.71
N ALA A 283 -27.28 11.06 21.39
CA ALA A 283 -27.11 9.73 20.81
C ALA A 283 -28.00 9.53 19.58
N GLY A 284 -29.26 9.98 19.63
CA GLY A 284 -30.17 9.94 18.48
C GLY A 284 -29.64 10.72 17.27
N ALA A 285 -29.08 11.91 17.49
CA ALA A 285 -28.51 12.74 16.43
C ALA A 285 -27.25 12.11 15.79
N ILE A 286 -26.36 11.57 16.62
CA ILE A 286 -25.13 10.89 16.17
C ILE A 286 -25.47 9.63 15.35
N ILE A 287 -26.39 8.79 15.86
CA ILE A 287 -26.85 7.58 15.16
C ILE A 287 -27.46 7.96 13.81
N SER A 288 -28.30 9.00 13.77
CA SER A 288 -28.90 9.46 12.52
C SER A 288 -27.84 9.87 11.50
N SER A 289 -26.83 10.66 11.92
CA SER A 289 -25.75 11.08 11.04
C SER A 289 -24.94 9.90 10.49
N ALA A 290 -24.62 8.94 11.36
CA ALA A 290 -23.86 7.75 11.01
C ALA A 290 -24.64 6.80 10.08
N LEU A 291 -25.94 6.58 10.31
CA LEU A 291 -26.78 5.74 9.47
C LEU A 291 -26.97 6.31 8.07
N ILE A 292 -27.04 7.64 7.92
CA ILE A 292 -27.12 8.30 6.61
C ILE A 292 -25.83 8.02 5.82
N GLU A 293 -24.66 8.14 6.44
CA GLU A 293 -23.38 7.81 5.80
C GLU A 293 -23.25 6.31 5.51
N LEU A 294 -23.54 5.45 6.50
CA LEU A 294 -23.43 3.99 6.37
C LEU A 294 -24.34 3.44 5.27
N SER A 295 -25.50 4.07 5.04
CA SER A 295 -26.42 3.68 3.95
C SER A 295 -25.77 3.71 2.57
N GLN A 296 -24.69 4.48 2.40
CA GLN A 296 -23.96 4.61 1.14
C GLN A 296 -23.03 3.42 0.86
N TYR A 297 -22.78 2.55 1.85
CA TYR A 297 -21.76 1.51 1.79
C TYR A 297 -22.33 0.09 1.80
N VAL A 298 -23.65 -0.05 1.92
CA VAL A 298 -24.33 -1.33 2.12
C VAL A 298 -25.28 -1.65 0.98
N THR A 299 -25.72 -2.91 0.91
CA THR A 299 -26.70 -3.34 -0.09
C THR A 299 -28.01 -2.55 0.04
N PRO A 300 -28.79 -2.37 -1.05
CA PRO A 300 -30.00 -1.55 -1.05
C PRO A 300 -31.03 -1.87 0.05
N GLY A 301 -31.16 -3.13 0.47
CA GLY A 301 -32.05 -3.53 1.56
C GLY A 301 -31.66 -2.90 2.89
N PHE A 302 -30.40 -3.05 3.31
CA PHE A 302 -29.86 -2.41 4.51
C PHE A 302 -29.85 -0.88 4.38
N ALA A 303 -29.51 -0.34 3.21
CA ALA A 303 -29.51 1.10 2.98
C ALA A 303 -30.91 1.70 3.24
N SER A 304 -31.96 1.06 2.73
CA SER A 304 -33.34 1.48 2.96
C SER A 304 -33.72 1.40 4.44
N GLN A 305 -33.32 0.34 5.15
CA GLN A 305 -33.59 0.19 6.59
C GLN A 305 -32.90 1.29 7.41
N TYR A 306 -31.62 1.55 7.14
CA TYR A 306 -30.84 2.58 7.84
C TYR A 306 -31.39 3.98 7.59
N LEU A 307 -31.73 4.29 6.33
CA LEU A 307 -32.35 5.57 5.97
C LEU A 307 -33.74 5.74 6.57
N GLN A 308 -34.54 4.67 6.68
CA GLN A 308 -35.84 4.73 7.34
C GLN A 308 -35.68 5.15 8.81
N VAL A 309 -34.76 4.51 9.54
CA VAL A 309 -34.53 4.83 10.96
C VAL A 309 -33.94 6.23 11.12
N ALA A 310 -32.94 6.60 10.32
CA ALA A 310 -32.37 7.94 10.35
C ALA A 310 -33.44 9.02 10.05
N THR A 311 -34.35 8.75 9.11
CA THR A 311 -35.47 9.66 8.80
C THR A 311 -36.42 9.78 10.00
N THR A 312 -36.77 8.67 10.65
CA THR A 312 -37.59 8.71 11.87
C THR A 312 -36.91 9.51 12.98
N GLN A 313 -35.61 9.32 13.21
CA GLN A 313 -34.84 10.09 14.19
C GLN A 313 -34.85 11.59 13.86
N LEU A 314 -34.58 11.98 12.60
CA LEU A 314 -34.65 13.39 12.19
C LEU A 314 -36.02 14.01 12.42
N VAL A 315 -37.10 13.28 12.14
CA VAL A 315 -38.48 13.73 12.36
C VAL A 315 -38.78 13.87 13.86
N SER A 316 -38.39 12.88 14.67
CA SER A 316 -38.59 12.88 16.12
C SER A 316 -37.79 14.00 16.80
N LEU A 317 -36.50 14.14 16.48
CA LEU A 317 -35.65 15.23 16.99
C LEU A 317 -36.18 16.61 16.56
N SER A 318 -36.84 16.70 15.42
CA SER A 318 -37.47 17.91 14.91
C SER A 318 -38.86 18.21 15.49
N SER A 319 -39.41 17.31 16.31
CA SER A 319 -40.76 17.42 16.89
C SER A 319 -40.76 18.34 18.12
N PRO A 320 -41.93 18.84 18.56
CA PRO A 320 -42.02 19.65 19.78
C PRO A 320 -41.50 18.96 21.06
N GLY A 321 -41.37 17.63 21.05
CA GLY A 321 -40.83 16.88 22.18
C GLY A 321 -39.32 16.93 22.32
N PHE A 322 -38.59 17.44 21.32
CA PHE A 322 -37.12 17.51 21.34
C PHE A 322 -36.59 18.86 20.81
N LEU A 323 -37.18 19.37 19.72
CA LEU A 323 -36.81 20.66 19.13
C LEU A 323 -37.47 21.80 19.89
N VAL A 324 -36.65 22.64 20.51
CA VAL A 324 -37.11 23.82 21.25
C VAL A 324 -37.66 24.85 20.26
N GLN A 325 -38.92 25.23 20.40
CA GLN A 325 -39.58 26.14 19.44
C GLN A 325 -39.54 27.62 19.84
N ASP A 326 -39.23 27.93 21.09
CA ASP A 326 -39.15 29.27 21.64
C ASP A 326 -37.73 29.62 22.13
N SER A 327 -37.58 30.74 22.83
CA SER A 327 -36.29 31.15 23.42
C SER A 327 -36.03 30.57 24.81
N SER A 328 -36.85 29.61 25.29
CA SER A 328 -36.78 29.10 26.66
C SER A 328 -35.45 28.43 26.98
N LEU A 329 -34.82 27.77 26.00
CA LEU A 329 -33.52 27.13 26.17
C LEU A 329 -32.36 27.94 25.55
N LYS A 330 -32.43 29.27 25.63
CA LYS A 330 -31.35 30.20 25.25
C LYS A 330 -30.72 29.88 23.88
N TYR A 331 -31.54 29.47 22.91
CA TYR A 331 -31.21 29.22 21.50
C TYR A 331 -30.52 27.89 21.14
N PHE A 332 -30.41 26.93 22.07
CA PHE A 332 -30.10 25.54 21.70
C PHE A 332 -31.23 24.94 20.84
N LEU A 333 -30.91 23.96 19.99
CA LEU A 333 -31.91 23.32 19.12
C LEU A 333 -32.59 22.14 19.80
N LEU A 334 -31.80 21.20 20.30
CA LEU A 334 -32.31 19.97 20.89
C LEU A 334 -32.26 20.01 22.42
N ASN A 335 -33.32 19.53 23.06
CA ASN A 335 -33.38 19.25 24.49
C ASN A 335 -33.34 17.74 24.77
N HIS A 336 -33.36 17.34 26.04
CA HIS A 336 -33.44 15.95 26.50
C HIS A 336 -32.23 15.10 26.11
N SER A 337 -31.03 15.66 26.28
CA SER A 337 -29.76 14.93 26.24
C SER A 337 -29.25 14.63 27.66
N VAL A 338 -28.36 13.65 27.79
CA VAL A 338 -27.76 13.25 29.08
C VAL A 338 -26.24 13.17 28.97
N GLY A 339 -25.52 14.06 29.64
CA GLY A 339 -24.04 14.07 29.69
C GLY A 339 -23.47 12.93 30.53
N SER A 340 -23.66 12.97 31.86
CA SER A 340 -23.25 11.88 32.76
C SER A 340 -24.33 11.64 33.82
N MET A 341 -25.13 10.59 33.62
CA MET A 341 -26.14 10.20 34.60
C MET A 341 -25.53 9.77 35.95
N PRO A 342 -24.44 8.94 36.00
CA PRO A 342 -23.85 8.53 37.27
C PRO A 342 -23.31 9.70 38.11
N ASP A 343 -22.79 10.74 37.45
CA ASP A 343 -22.29 11.94 38.13
C ASP A 343 -23.41 13.00 38.36
N ASN A 344 -24.64 12.76 37.88
CA ASN A 344 -25.76 13.71 37.88
C ASN A 344 -25.39 15.08 37.26
N ILE A 345 -24.63 15.03 36.16
CA ILE A 345 -24.17 16.19 35.40
C ILE A 345 -24.86 16.18 34.03
N GLU A 346 -25.41 17.32 33.64
CA GLU A 346 -26.04 17.49 32.32
C GLU A 346 -27.15 16.45 32.05
N VAL A 347 -28.04 16.22 33.03
CA VAL A 347 -29.15 15.28 32.89
C VAL A 347 -30.40 16.03 32.44
N ASP A 348 -30.96 15.60 31.30
CA ASP A 348 -32.20 16.15 30.70
C ASP A 348 -32.08 17.64 30.33
N VAL A 349 -31.03 17.96 29.58
CA VAL A 349 -30.67 19.33 29.17
C VAL A 349 -30.28 19.40 27.70
N PRO A 350 -30.19 20.59 27.09
CA PRO A 350 -29.57 20.74 25.78
C PRO A 350 -28.04 20.57 25.86
N LEU A 351 -27.44 20.07 24.78
CA LEU A 351 -25.99 19.87 24.68
C LEU A 351 -25.47 20.33 23.31
N SER A 352 -24.37 21.08 23.28
CA SER A 352 -23.82 21.67 22.06
C SER A 352 -23.43 20.64 20.99
N TYR A 353 -22.98 19.45 21.39
CA TYR A 353 -22.69 18.35 20.47
C TYR A 353 -23.96 17.69 19.92
N ALA A 354 -25.09 17.70 20.64
CA ALA A 354 -26.37 17.23 20.11
C ALA A 354 -26.80 18.11 18.92
N ASP A 355 -26.70 19.43 19.08
CA ASP A 355 -26.99 20.39 18.01
C ASP A 355 -26.06 20.19 16.80
N TYR A 356 -24.75 19.99 17.04
CA TYR A 356 -23.76 19.74 15.99
C TYR A 356 -24.12 18.54 15.11
N TYR A 357 -24.33 17.36 15.72
CA TYR A 357 -24.63 16.14 14.97
C TYR A 357 -26.03 16.15 14.36
N TYR A 358 -26.98 16.88 14.96
CA TYR A 358 -28.31 17.05 14.38
C TYR A 358 -28.26 17.87 13.09
N ILE A 359 -27.53 18.99 13.08
CA ILE A 359 -27.33 19.79 11.87
C ILE A 359 -26.52 19.00 10.84
N GLU A 360 -25.49 18.27 11.27
CA GLU A 360 -24.74 17.39 10.36
C GLU A 360 -25.68 16.36 9.69
N ALA A 361 -26.52 15.68 10.46
CA ALA A 361 -27.47 14.71 9.93
C ALA A 361 -28.45 15.35 8.93
N LEU A 362 -28.96 16.56 9.21
CA LEU A 362 -29.79 17.32 8.26
C LEU A 362 -29.04 17.64 6.96
N ILE A 363 -27.79 18.10 7.05
CA ILE A 363 -26.96 18.42 5.88
C ILE A 363 -26.66 17.17 5.06
N ARG A 364 -26.25 16.08 5.71
CA ARG A 364 -26.00 14.78 5.08
C ARG A 364 -27.22 14.26 4.36
N TYR A 365 -28.39 14.33 5.00
CA TYR A 365 -29.66 13.95 4.39
C TYR A 365 -29.98 14.84 3.17
N ARG A 366 -29.80 16.16 3.29
CA ARG A 366 -30.00 17.10 2.18
C ARG A 366 -29.09 16.80 1.00
N LYS A 367 -27.81 16.51 1.25
CA LYS A 367 -26.84 16.14 0.21
C LYS A 367 -27.24 14.84 -0.49
N LEU A 368 -27.61 13.81 0.28
CA LEU A 368 -28.12 12.55 -0.24
C LEU A 368 -29.32 12.77 -1.19
N MET A 369 -30.32 13.54 -0.75
CA MET A 369 -31.53 13.81 -1.53
C MET A 369 -31.27 14.67 -2.78
N THR A 370 -30.16 15.41 -2.82
CA THR A 370 -29.78 16.27 -3.94
C THR A 370 -28.68 15.66 -4.81
N GLY A 371 -28.32 14.39 -4.59
CA GLY A 371 -27.30 13.69 -5.37
C GLY A 371 -25.88 14.19 -5.14
N LYS A 372 -25.62 14.89 -4.03
CA LYS A 372 -24.28 15.33 -3.62
C LYS A 372 -23.64 14.28 -2.70
N PRO A 373 -22.29 14.19 -2.63
CA PRO A 373 -21.61 13.32 -1.67
C PRO A 373 -22.08 13.61 -0.24
N VAL A 374 -22.47 12.57 0.50
CA VAL A 374 -22.95 12.70 1.89
C VAL A 374 -21.87 13.31 2.79
N VAL A 375 -20.63 12.86 2.62
CA VAL A 375 -19.44 13.42 3.26
C VAL A 375 -18.51 13.95 2.16
N GLU A 376 -18.11 15.20 2.28
CA GLU A 376 -17.09 15.79 1.40
C GLU A 376 -15.72 15.53 2.01
N VAL A 377 -14.95 14.67 1.35
CA VAL A 377 -13.53 14.50 1.68
C VAL A 377 -12.76 15.64 1.01
N LEU A 378 -11.80 16.23 1.73
CA LEU A 378 -10.91 17.26 1.21
C LEU A 378 -10.14 16.72 -0.02
N SER A 379 -10.64 17.00 -1.22
CA SER A 379 -9.96 16.65 -2.47
C SER A 379 -8.80 17.59 -2.68
N HIS A 380 -7.58 17.10 -2.52
CA HIS A 380 -6.39 17.91 -2.75
C HIS A 380 -6.06 17.94 -4.25
N ALA A 381 -6.33 19.07 -4.89
CA ALA A 381 -5.46 19.52 -5.98
C ALA A 381 -4.08 19.75 -5.35
N GLY A 382 -3.07 19.01 -5.79
CA GLY A 382 -1.72 19.07 -5.23
C GLY A 382 -1.21 20.51 -5.18
N ASP A 383 -0.69 20.92 -4.02
CA ASP A 383 0.02 22.19 -3.86
C ASP A 383 1.36 22.10 -4.61
N PRO A 384 1.61 22.89 -5.67
CA PRO A 384 2.86 22.87 -6.42
C PRO A 384 4.04 23.47 -5.63
N SER A 385 3.81 24.02 -4.44
CA SER A 385 4.80 24.76 -3.65
C SER A 385 5.33 24.02 -2.41
N ALA A 386 4.75 22.87 -2.05
CA ALA A 386 5.42 21.92 -1.19
C ALA A 386 6.44 21.20 -2.07
N GLY A 387 7.74 21.43 -1.86
CA GLY A 387 8.79 20.72 -2.59
C GLY A 387 8.43 19.24 -2.67
N GLU A 388 8.24 18.76 -3.89
CA GLU A 388 7.81 17.39 -4.14
C GLU A 388 8.74 16.45 -3.35
N PRO A 389 8.21 15.53 -2.51
CA PRO A 389 9.05 14.45 -2.03
C PRO A 389 9.63 13.81 -3.30
N GLN A 390 10.95 13.61 -3.38
CA GLN A 390 11.69 13.13 -4.56
C GLN A 390 11.18 11.81 -5.21
N ASN A 391 10.11 11.25 -4.65
CA ASN A 391 9.43 10.01 -4.96
C ASN A 391 7.95 10.17 -5.41
N SER A 392 7.42 11.39 -5.63
CA SER A 392 6.08 11.58 -6.20
C SER A 392 6.06 11.34 -7.71
N VAL A 393 5.09 10.54 -8.18
CA VAL A 393 4.76 10.37 -9.60
C VAL A 393 3.60 11.33 -9.90
N THR A 394 3.77 12.21 -10.89
CA THR A 394 2.79 13.26 -11.22
C THR A 394 1.54 12.68 -11.93
N GLY A 395 0.37 13.25 -11.62
CA GLY A 395 -0.91 13.36 -12.37
C GLY A 395 -1.49 12.28 -13.31
N GLN A 396 -0.80 11.22 -13.70
CA GLN A 396 -1.25 10.27 -14.75
C GLN A 396 -1.09 8.78 -14.37
N PHE A 397 -0.90 8.48 -13.09
CA PHE A 397 -0.65 7.11 -12.66
C PHE A 397 -1.91 6.46 -12.05
N THR A 398 -2.80 5.96 -12.92
CA THR A 398 -3.99 5.17 -12.50
C THR A 398 -3.63 3.73 -12.19
N ASN A 399 -4.44 3.08 -11.35
CA ASN A 399 -4.34 1.64 -11.10
C ASN A 399 -4.56 0.86 -12.38
N ASP A 400 -3.74 -0.17 -12.59
CA ASP A 400 -3.78 -1.01 -13.78
C ASP A 400 -3.28 -2.43 -13.42
N ILE A 401 -3.57 -3.41 -14.27
CA ILE A 401 -3.10 -4.80 -14.12
C ILE A 401 -2.55 -5.34 -15.44
N CYS A 402 -1.52 -6.17 -15.37
CA CYS A 402 -1.00 -6.89 -16.54
C CYS A 402 -0.46 -8.28 -16.19
N MET A 403 -0.73 -9.23 -17.08
CA MET A 403 -0.32 -10.63 -16.96
C MET A 403 -0.11 -11.20 -18.38
N PRO A 404 0.88 -12.07 -18.62
CA PRO A 404 1.06 -12.69 -19.93
C PRO A 404 -0.11 -13.60 -20.29
N SER A 405 -0.35 -13.83 -21.57
CA SER A 405 -1.40 -14.69 -22.12
C SER A 405 -1.32 -16.14 -21.63
N SER A 406 -0.13 -16.59 -21.26
CA SER A 406 0.14 -17.92 -20.71
C SER A 406 0.98 -17.85 -19.45
N ILE A 407 0.66 -18.69 -18.47
CA ILE A 407 1.49 -18.94 -17.29
C ILE A 407 1.82 -20.42 -17.17
N TYR A 408 3.07 -20.72 -16.80
CA TYR A 408 3.59 -22.07 -16.76
C TYR A 408 3.58 -22.60 -15.32
N MET A 409 2.99 -23.78 -15.13
CA MET A 409 2.83 -24.40 -13.81
C MET A 409 3.29 -25.85 -13.82
N LEU A 410 3.91 -26.29 -12.72
CA LEU A 410 4.25 -27.70 -12.52
C LEU A 410 3.07 -28.44 -11.92
N ASN A 411 2.77 -29.63 -12.45
CA ASN A 411 1.80 -30.53 -11.85
C ASN A 411 2.30 -31.07 -10.50
N ASP A 412 1.39 -31.31 -9.54
CA ASP A 412 1.65 -31.81 -8.19
C ASP A 412 2.66 -31.00 -7.35
N VAL A 413 3.00 -29.80 -7.81
CA VAL A 413 3.84 -28.82 -7.12
C VAL A 413 2.96 -27.61 -6.80
N GLN A 414 3.19 -26.97 -5.66
CA GLN A 414 2.45 -25.76 -5.32
C GLN A 414 2.92 -24.58 -6.16
N ASN A 415 2.05 -24.09 -7.06
CA ASN A 415 2.26 -22.90 -7.88
C ASN A 415 1.54 -21.72 -7.22
N ASN A 416 2.26 -20.63 -6.96
CA ASN A 416 1.70 -19.42 -6.35
C ASN A 416 1.59 -18.29 -7.35
N ILE A 417 0.48 -17.56 -7.29
CA ILE A 417 0.25 -16.32 -8.02
C ILE A 417 0.01 -15.22 -6.98
N PHE A 418 1.05 -14.45 -6.70
CA PHE A 418 1.00 -13.23 -5.90
C PHE A 418 0.50 -12.06 -6.77
N VAL A 419 -0.38 -11.23 -6.21
CA VAL A 419 -1.00 -10.10 -6.95
C VAL A 419 -0.08 -8.90 -7.09
N GLU A 420 0.87 -8.75 -6.16
CA GLU A 420 1.76 -7.60 -6.04
C GLU A 420 2.52 -7.28 -7.32
N PRO A 421 3.13 -8.27 -8.00
CA PRO A 421 3.85 -8.01 -9.25
C PRO A 421 2.91 -7.65 -10.41
N VAL A 422 1.66 -8.10 -10.37
CA VAL A 422 0.68 -7.93 -11.45
C VAL A 422 0.07 -6.53 -11.44
N ILE A 423 -0.15 -5.97 -10.25
CA ILE A 423 -0.89 -4.72 -10.07
C ILE A 423 0.03 -3.50 -10.04
N LYS A 424 -0.36 -2.47 -10.78
CA LYS A 424 0.11 -1.10 -10.62
C LYS A 424 -0.75 -0.45 -9.55
N ARG A 425 -0.33 -0.44 -8.28
CA ARG A 425 -1.08 0.22 -7.19
C ARG A 425 -0.58 1.63 -6.93
N TRP A 426 -1.49 2.60 -7.03
CA TRP A 426 -1.30 4.02 -6.75
C TRP A 426 -2.48 4.56 -5.94
N ARG A 427 -2.26 5.65 -5.22
CA ARG A 427 -3.30 6.27 -4.39
C ARG A 427 -4.31 7.02 -5.27
N PRO A 428 -5.61 7.00 -4.93
CA PRO A 428 -6.24 6.33 -3.78
C PRO A 428 -6.44 4.81 -3.96
N TYR A 429 -6.42 4.07 -2.85
CA TYR A 429 -6.35 2.59 -2.78
C TYR A 429 -7.67 1.87 -3.08
N ASN A 430 -8.55 2.48 -3.86
CA ASN A 430 -9.94 2.02 -3.96
C ASN A 430 -10.07 0.87 -4.95
N ASP A 431 -8.99 0.17 -5.35
CA ASP A 431 -9.06 -0.93 -6.30
C ASP A 431 -8.39 -2.22 -5.77
N VAL A 432 -9.12 -3.34 -5.85
CA VAL A 432 -8.70 -4.68 -5.39
C VAL A 432 -8.63 -5.67 -6.53
N ILE A 433 -7.82 -6.72 -6.35
CA ILE A 433 -7.74 -7.84 -7.29
C ILE A 433 -8.68 -8.95 -6.84
N ARG A 434 -9.59 -9.32 -7.73
CA ARG A 434 -10.41 -10.52 -7.58
C ARG A 434 -9.90 -11.60 -8.53
N PHE A 435 -9.51 -12.74 -7.97
CA PHE A 435 -9.25 -13.95 -8.72
C PHE A 435 -10.56 -14.58 -9.20
N ALA A 436 -10.57 -15.04 -10.44
CA ALA A 436 -11.62 -15.78 -11.12
C ALA A 436 -11.00 -16.77 -12.12
N GLY A 437 -11.82 -17.41 -12.94
CA GLY A 437 -11.39 -18.31 -14.02
C GLY A 437 -11.85 -19.75 -13.83
N THR A 438 -11.28 -20.66 -14.61
CA THR A 438 -11.65 -22.08 -14.61
C THR A 438 -10.73 -22.95 -13.76
N VAL A 439 -9.59 -22.41 -13.32
CA VAL A 439 -8.65 -23.14 -12.47
C VAL A 439 -9.14 -23.25 -11.03
N ASN A 440 -8.98 -24.45 -10.46
CA ASN A 440 -9.18 -24.66 -9.02
C ASN A 440 -7.95 -24.15 -8.24
N TYR A 441 -8.14 -23.15 -7.39
CA TYR A 441 -7.10 -22.59 -6.54
C TYR A 441 -7.56 -22.50 -5.08
N GLN A 442 -6.59 -22.55 -4.17
CA GLN A 442 -6.79 -22.16 -2.77
C GLN A 442 -6.38 -20.71 -2.59
N ARG A 443 -7.23 -19.87 -2.01
CA ARG A 443 -6.79 -18.55 -1.54
C ARG A 443 -6.00 -18.72 -0.24
N ARG A 444 -4.82 -18.11 -0.19
CA ARG A 444 -4.08 -17.89 1.06
C ARG A 444 -3.96 -16.38 1.21
N LEU A 445 -4.50 -15.80 2.28
CA LEU A 445 -4.63 -14.34 2.42
C LEU A 445 -5.42 -13.71 1.25
N GLU A 446 -5.57 -12.38 1.25
CA GLU A 446 -6.26 -11.66 0.16
C GLU A 446 -5.42 -11.52 -1.12
N ARG A 447 -4.13 -11.85 -1.05
CA ARG A 447 -3.10 -11.46 -2.03
C ARG A 447 -2.46 -12.60 -2.83
N VAL A 448 -2.79 -13.87 -2.56
CA VAL A 448 -2.23 -15.01 -3.30
C VAL A 448 -3.25 -16.11 -3.59
N ALA A 449 -3.20 -16.60 -4.83
CA ALA A 449 -3.85 -17.83 -5.26
C ALA A 449 -2.82 -18.94 -5.41
N SER A 450 -3.16 -20.14 -4.92
CA SER A 450 -2.27 -21.29 -4.95
C SER A 450 -2.91 -22.45 -5.71
N VAL A 451 -2.22 -22.95 -6.72
CA VAL A 451 -2.66 -24.03 -7.62
C VAL A 451 -1.70 -25.21 -7.47
N LYS A 452 -2.20 -26.34 -6.97
CA LYS A 452 -1.38 -27.57 -6.79
C LYS A 452 -1.53 -28.56 -7.95
N SER A 453 -2.73 -28.67 -8.50
CA SER A 453 -3.07 -29.61 -9.57
C SER A 453 -3.59 -28.82 -10.78
N PRO A 454 -2.70 -28.09 -11.48
CA PRO A 454 -3.08 -27.32 -12.66
C PRO A 454 -3.54 -28.25 -13.80
N VAL A 455 -4.56 -27.84 -14.54
CA VAL A 455 -5.04 -28.56 -15.72
C VAL A 455 -4.71 -27.75 -16.98
N GLU A 456 -4.15 -28.43 -17.99
CA GLU A 456 -3.82 -27.81 -19.27
C GLU A 456 -5.02 -27.10 -19.89
N GLY A 457 -4.83 -25.85 -20.33
CA GLY A 457 -5.87 -25.08 -21.00
C GLY A 457 -6.90 -24.43 -20.09
N GLN A 458 -6.91 -24.73 -18.78
CA GLN A 458 -7.63 -23.89 -17.82
C GLN A 458 -6.99 -22.50 -17.78
N TYR A 459 -7.73 -21.54 -17.24
CA TYR A 459 -7.24 -20.16 -17.12
C TYR A 459 -7.50 -19.60 -15.73
N VAL A 460 -6.61 -18.68 -15.33
CA VAL A 460 -6.83 -17.77 -14.22
C VAL A 460 -7.21 -16.40 -14.79
N GLN A 461 -8.18 -15.75 -14.18
CA GLN A 461 -8.58 -14.39 -14.49
C GLN A 461 -8.35 -13.51 -13.27
N LEU A 462 -7.81 -12.32 -13.49
CA LEU A 462 -7.67 -11.27 -12.49
C LEU A 462 -8.52 -10.08 -12.90
N ASP A 463 -9.45 -9.71 -12.03
CA ASP A 463 -10.26 -8.50 -12.18
C ASP A 463 -9.72 -7.42 -11.25
N LEU A 464 -9.38 -6.26 -11.80
CA LEU A 464 -9.19 -5.02 -11.06
C LEU A 464 -10.58 -4.44 -10.81
N VAL A 465 -11.00 -4.41 -9.56
CA VAL A 465 -12.34 -3.99 -9.14
C VAL A 465 -12.22 -2.77 -8.27
N ASN A 466 -12.93 -1.70 -8.65
CA ASN A 466 -13.09 -0.53 -7.81
C ASN A 466 -14.01 -0.88 -6.63
N THR A 467 -13.58 -0.57 -5.41
CA THR A 467 -14.26 -0.91 -4.16
C THR A 467 -15.36 0.09 -3.80
N ASP A 468 -15.38 1.27 -4.42
CA ASP A 468 -16.42 2.27 -4.15
C ASP A 468 -17.71 1.92 -4.90
N ASP A 469 -17.60 1.50 -6.16
CA ASP A 469 -18.75 1.20 -7.03
C ASP A 469 -18.85 -0.29 -7.44
N PHE A 470 -17.94 -1.14 -6.95
CA PHE A 470 -17.81 -2.57 -7.30
C PHE A 470 -17.63 -2.84 -8.81
N LYS A 471 -17.25 -1.82 -9.59
CA LYS A 471 -17.06 -1.93 -11.02
C LYS A 471 -15.74 -2.62 -11.33
N THR A 472 -15.78 -3.60 -12.23
CA THR A 472 -14.56 -4.15 -12.82
C THR A 472 -13.97 -3.11 -13.78
N ILE A 473 -12.83 -2.54 -13.41
CA ILE A 473 -12.06 -1.57 -14.20
C ILE A 473 -11.38 -2.29 -15.37
N LYS A 474 -10.75 -3.43 -15.09
CA LYS A 474 -10.01 -4.21 -16.07
C LYS A 474 -10.00 -5.68 -15.69
N SER A 475 -10.09 -6.54 -16.70
CA SER A 475 -9.88 -7.98 -16.55
C SER A 475 -8.72 -8.42 -17.42
N VAL A 476 -7.84 -9.26 -16.87
CA VAL A 476 -6.79 -9.96 -17.63
C VAL A 476 -6.92 -11.45 -17.36
N HIS A 477 -6.60 -12.27 -18.35
CA HIS A 477 -6.63 -13.72 -18.22
C HIS A 477 -5.30 -14.33 -18.69
N SER A 478 -4.90 -15.43 -18.06
CA SER A 478 -3.77 -16.26 -18.50
C SER A 478 -4.17 -17.71 -18.58
N THR A 479 -3.85 -18.33 -19.71
CA THR A 479 -4.01 -19.76 -19.92
C THR A 479 -2.89 -20.51 -19.21
N ILE A 480 -3.24 -21.58 -18.52
CA ILE A 480 -2.32 -22.43 -17.80
C ILE A 480 -1.70 -23.43 -18.76
N LYS A 481 -0.36 -23.43 -18.79
CA LYS A 481 0.48 -24.40 -19.48
C LYS A 481 1.14 -25.30 -18.45
N VAL A 482 0.87 -26.59 -18.52
CA VAL A 482 1.33 -27.55 -17.51
C VAL A 482 2.61 -28.23 -17.96
N GLY A 483 3.60 -28.28 -17.06
CA GLY A 483 4.78 -29.14 -17.15
C GLY A 483 4.69 -30.26 -16.12
N GLN A 484 5.12 -31.47 -16.48
CA GLN A 484 5.18 -32.60 -15.56
C GLN A 484 6.55 -32.64 -14.88
N PRO A 485 6.67 -32.48 -13.55
CA PRO A 485 7.96 -32.50 -12.88
C PRO A 485 8.58 -33.90 -12.93
N ALA A 486 9.91 -33.95 -12.80
CA ALA A 486 10.68 -35.20 -12.66
C ALA A 486 10.55 -36.20 -13.83
N LEU A 487 10.03 -35.78 -14.99
CA LEU A 487 9.89 -36.61 -16.19
C LEU A 487 11.04 -36.35 -17.20
N GLY A 488 11.40 -37.35 -18.01
CA GLY A 488 12.43 -37.24 -19.06
C GLY A 488 13.74 -37.98 -18.74
N ALA A 489 14.23 -38.75 -19.72
CA ALA A 489 15.48 -39.53 -19.63
C ALA A 489 16.62 -38.95 -20.48
N ASP A 490 16.27 -38.12 -21.44
CA ASP A 490 17.14 -37.37 -22.34
C ASP A 490 17.77 -36.16 -21.65
N THR A 491 18.96 -35.75 -22.13
CA THR A 491 19.64 -34.58 -21.60
C THR A 491 19.09 -33.33 -22.28
N ILE A 492 18.58 -32.38 -21.50
CA ILE A 492 18.19 -31.07 -22.01
C ILE A 492 19.31 -30.07 -21.74
N ILE A 493 19.69 -29.32 -22.78
CA ILE A 493 20.74 -28.32 -22.69
C ILE A 493 20.09 -26.94 -22.75
N ILE A 494 20.37 -26.09 -21.76
CA ILE A 494 19.89 -24.70 -21.71
C ILE A 494 21.04 -23.72 -21.48
N SER A 495 20.84 -22.46 -21.85
CA SER A 495 21.70 -21.34 -21.52
C SER A 495 20.87 -20.25 -20.85
N ILE A 496 21.41 -19.60 -19.83
CA ILE A 496 20.75 -18.49 -19.12
C ILE A 496 21.69 -17.29 -19.16
N ILE A 497 21.23 -16.16 -19.71
CA ILE A 497 21.89 -14.84 -19.71
C ILE A 497 21.01 -13.86 -18.94
N GLY A 498 21.59 -12.90 -18.22
CA GLY A 498 20.79 -12.03 -17.36
C GLY A 498 21.57 -11.17 -16.38
N ASP A 499 20.85 -10.55 -15.44
CA ASP A 499 21.43 -9.79 -14.33
C ASP A 499 21.83 -10.72 -13.16
N SER A 500 22.51 -10.21 -12.12
CA SER A 500 22.88 -10.95 -10.91
C SER A 500 21.72 -11.36 -10.00
N PHE A 501 20.48 -11.32 -10.48
CA PHE A 501 19.47 -12.25 -9.99
C PHE A 501 19.99 -13.70 -10.01
N THR A 502 21.14 -14.01 -10.63
CA THR A 502 21.80 -15.30 -10.56
C THR A 502 23.12 -15.24 -9.78
N TYR A 503 23.09 -15.27 -8.45
CA TYR A 503 24.16 -16.00 -7.73
C TYR A 503 24.18 -17.52 -8.10
N GLY A 504 23.67 -17.90 -9.28
CA GLY A 504 23.32 -19.23 -9.74
C GLY A 504 22.33 -19.98 -8.85
N ALA A 505 21.66 -19.30 -7.90
CA ALA A 505 20.87 -19.92 -6.84
C ALA A 505 19.35 -19.74 -6.94
N PHE A 506 18.84 -18.84 -7.79
CA PHE A 506 17.41 -18.48 -7.79
C PHE A 506 16.54 -19.52 -8.49
N PHE A 507 17.03 -20.03 -9.62
CA PHE A 507 16.44 -21.18 -10.28
C PHE A 507 16.95 -22.50 -9.72
N ARG A 508 18.01 -22.48 -8.91
CA ARG A 508 18.69 -23.67 -8.40
C ARG A 508 17.73 -24.60 -7.68
N ASP A 509 16.85 -24.08 -6.85
CA ASP A 509 15.95 -24.95 -6.10
C ASP A 509 15.03 -25.74 -7.02
N ALA A 510 14.36 -25.08 -7.95
CA ALA A 510 13.46 -25.74 -8.90
C ALA A 510 14.21 -26.58 -9.94
N LEU A 511 15.28 -26.06 -10.53
CA LEU A 511 15.98 -26.66 -11.67
C LEU A 511 17.05 -27.68 -11.27
N LEU A 512 17.71 -27.52 -10.12
CA LEU A 512 18.91 -28.28 -9.75
C LEU A 512 18.77 -29.11 -8.48
N VAL A 513 18.03 -28.64 -7.47
CA VAL A 513 17.98 -29.28 -6.15
C VAL A 513 16.76 -30.17 -5.98
N LYS A 514 15.56 -29.67 -6.30
CA LYS A 514 14.30 -30.39 -6.10
C LYS A 514 14.05 -31.48 -7.15
N GLY A 515 14.89 -31.56 -8.18
CA GLY A 515 14.79 -32.59 -9.21
C GLY A 515 13.60 -32.44 -10.16
N TYR A 516 12.98 -31.25 -10.24
CA TYR A 516 11.84 -31.05 -11.14
C TYR A 516 12.22 -31.17 -12.61
N VAL A 517 13.49 -30.93 -12.96
CA VAL A 517 14.03 -31.07 -14.33
C VAL A 517 15.22 -32.05 -14.30
N PRO A 518 15.01 -33.37 -14.38
CA PRO A 518 16.10 -34.35 -14.38
C PRO A 518 16.96 -34.18 -15.62
N LYS A 519 18.26 -34.54 -15.58
CA LYS A 519 19.18 -34.48 -16.74
C LYS A 519 19.30 -33.09 -17.40
N LEU A 520 19.13 -32.02 -16.61
CA LEU A 520 19.41 -30.65 -17.06
C LEU A 520 20.91 -30.39 -17.15
N LYS A 521 21.37 -29.83 -18.26
CA LYS A 521 22.73 -29.30 -18.43
C LYS A 521 22.65 -27.81 -18.77
N MET A 522 23.20 -26.95 -17.93
CA MET A 522 23.38 -25.54 -18.28
C MET A 522 24.78 -25.29 -18.84
N ILE A 523 24.88 -24.39 -19.82
CA ILE A 523 26.13 -24.05 -20.49
C ILE A 523 26.48 -22.57 -20.31
N GLY A 524 27.77 -22.26 -20.42
CA GLY A 524 28.31 -20.91 -20.30
C GLY A 524 29.78 -20.93 -19.89
N LEU A 525 30.37 -19.75 -19.70
CA LEU A 525 31.74 -19.57 -19.22
C LEU A 525 31.82 -19.37 -17.71
N GLN A 526 30.72 -18.87 -17.14
CA GLN A 526 30.61 -18.54 -15.73
C GLN A 526 30.01 -19.70 -14.97
N GLN A 527 30.82 -20.31 -14.11
CA GLN A 527 30.37 -21.41 -13.27
C GLN A 527 29.48 -20.90 -12.13
N VAL A 528 28.39 -21.61 -11.86
CA VAL A 528 27.50 -21.39 -10.72
C VAL A 528 28.27 -21.59 -9.42
N ASP A 529 28.09 -20.67 -8.47
CA ASP A 529 28.76 -20.73 -7.17
C ASP A 529 28.30 -21.96 -6.38
N GLY A 530 29.25 -22.78 -5.91
CA GLY A 530 28.97 -23.97 -5.10
C GLY A 530 28.31 -25.14 -5.84
N VAL A 531 28.18 -25.09 -7.17
CA VAL A 531 27.64 -26.21 -7.98
C VAL A 531 28.66 -26.58 -9.07
N PRO A 532 29.46 -27.63 -8.87
CA PRO A 532 30.39 -28.14 -9.86
C PRO A 532 29.71 -28.40 -11.21
N ASP A 533 30.35 -27.98 -12.30
CA ASP A 533 29.93 -28.23 -13.69
C ASP A 533 28.56 -27.68 -14.12
N GLN A 534 28.02 -26.74 -13.36
CA GLN A 534 26.85 -25.95 -13.72
C GLN A 534 27.25 -24.53 -14.10
N PHE A 535 26.65 -23.97 -15.14
CA PHE A 535 27.01 -22.66 -15.67
C PHE A 535 25.79 -21.75 -15.83
N ASP A 536 25.97 -20.45 -15.61
CA ASP A 536 25.00 -19.40 -15.96
C ASP A 536 25.76 -18.14 -16.33
N GLU A 537 25.31 -17.41 -17.35
CA GLU A 537 25.98 -16.21 -17.86
C GLU A 537 25.44 -14.92 -17.22
N GLY A 538 24.81 -14.98 -16.05
CA GLY A 538 24.23 -13.81 -15.40
C GLY A 538 25.25 -12.88 -14.73
N ARG A 539 25.00 -11.57 -14.82
CA ARG A 539 26.05 -10.55 -14.64
C ARG A 539 25.54 -9.34 -13.83
N PRO A 540 26.22 -8.94 -12.73
CA PRO A 540 25.71 -7.95 -11.79
C PRO A 540 25.77 -6.57 -12.35
N GLY A 541 24.66 -5.86 -12.23
CA GLY A 541 24.55 -4.47 -12.68
C GLY A 541 24.57 -4.37 -14.22
N TRP A 542 24.40 -5.49 -14.93
CA TRP A 542 24.45 -5.50 -16.38
C TRP A 542 23.07 -5.09 -16.92
N SER A 543 23.10 -4.25 -17.95
CA SER A 543 21.92 -3.75 -18.68
C SER A 543 21.86 -4.35 -20.08
N MET A 544 20.71 -4.35 -20.74
CA MET A 544 20.57 -4.87 -22.12
C MET A 544 21.64 -4.29 -23.05
N GLN A 545 21.90 -2.98 -22.96
CA GLN A 545 22.94 -2.31 -23.75
C GLN A 545 24.34 -2.89 -23.54
N GLY A 546 24.64 -3.44 -22.36
CA GLY A 546 25.94 -4.05 -22.07
C GLY A 546 26.29 -5.23 -22.98
N TYR A 547 25.28 -5.95 -23.50
CA TYR A 547 25.48 -7.05 -24.45
C TYR A 547 25.90 -6.57 -25.85
N PHE A 548 25.70 -5.29 -26.17
CA PHE A 548 25.92 -4.67 -27.49
C PHE A 548 27.16 -3.76 -27.51
N ARG A 549 28.15 -4.08 -26.67
CA ARG A 549 29.44 -3.36 -26.62
C ARG A 549 30.56 -4.29 -26.15
N VAL A 550 31.79 -4.00 -26.55
CA VAL A 550 32.96 -4.66 -25.97
C VAL A 550 33.26 -4.17 -24.55
N SER A 551 33.82 -5.05 -23.71
CA SER A 551 34.40 -4.64 -22.41
C SER A 551 35.89 -4.32 -22.59
N LYS A 552 36.25 -3.06 -22.39
CA LYS A 552 37.66 -2.60 -22.38
C LYS A 552 38.24 -2.49 -20.97
N SER A 553 37.39 -2.61 -19.95
CA SER A 553 37.78 -2.37 -18.56
C SER A 553 38.71 -3.47 -18.03
N PRO A 554 39.79 -3.13 -17.32
CA PRO A 554 40.62 -4.11 -16.60
C PRO A 554 39.83 -4.96 -15.60
N THR A 555 38.72 -4.45 -15.06
CA THR A 555 37.93 -5.10 -14.01
C THR A 555 36.51 -5.47 -14.46
N GLY A 556 36.12 -5.10 -15.68
CA GLY A 556 34.79 -5.37 -16.22
C GLY A 556 34.68 -6.76 -16.83
N ALA A 557 33.64 -7.51 -16.46
CA ALA A 557 33.41 -8.86 -16.97
C ALA A 557 33.45 -8.95 -18.52
N TYR A 558 34.01 -10.05 -19.01
CA TYR A 558 34.14 -10.31 -20.45
C TYR A 558 32.77 -10.40 -21.14
N ASN A 559 32.54 -9.60 -22.19
CA ASN A 559 31.41 -9.77 -23.10
C ASN A 559 31.81 -10.65 -24.28
N GLY A 560 31.29 -11.87 -24.33
CA GLY A 560 31.53 -12.82 -25.41
C GLY A 560 30.52 -12.76 -26.55
N PHE A 561 29.44 -12.00 -26.42
CA PHE A 561 28.33 -11.99 -27.37
C PHE A 561 28.46 -10.91 -28.44
N TRP A 562 29.08 -9.77 -28.14
CA TRP A 562 29.35 -8.72 -29.11
C TRP A 562 30.64 -9.01 -29.87
N GLN A 563 30.52 -9.43 -31.12
CA GLN A 563 31.61 -9.96 -31.91
C GLN A 563 31.74 -9.23 -33.25
N PRO A 564 32.97 -9.13 -33.81
CA PRO A 564 33.14 -8.60 -35.16
C PRO A 564 32.53 -9.57 -36.17
N GLU A 565 31.95 -9.09 -37.26
CA GLU A 565 31.45 -9.93 -38.35
C GLU A 565 32.57 -10.73 -39.04
N GLY A 566 32.20 -11.77 -39.79
CA GLY A 566 33.14 -12.60 -40.55
C GLY A 566 33.93 -13.59 -39.68
N ASP A 567 35.19 -13.83 -40.02
CA ASP A 567 36.05 -14.83 -39.37
C ASP A 567 36.80 -14.32 -38.12
N ALA A 568 36.77 -13.01 -37.87
CA ALA A 568 37.38 -12.39 -36.71
C ALA A 568 36.66 -12.78 -35.40
N ARG A 569 37.43 -12.80 -34.30
CA ARG A 569 36.96 -13.24 -32.96
C ARG A 569 37.53 -12.36 -31.87
N TYR A 570 36.67 -11.76 -31.07
CA TYR A 570 37.06 -10.92 -29.95
C TYR A 570 37.14 -11.71 -28.63
N TRP A 571 38.32 -11.68 -28.02
CA TRP A 571 38.65 -12.45 -26.82
C TRP A 571 38.75 -11.62 -25.55
N GLY A 572 38.34 -10.35 -25.55
CA GLY A 572 38.34 -9.52 -24.33
C GLY A 572 39.60 -8.69 -24.14
N ALA A 573 39.73 -8.12 -22.93
CA ALA A 573 40.79 -7.20 -22.55
C ALA A 573 41.93 -7.93 -21.83
N THR A 574 43.18 -7.57 -22.09
CA THR A 574 44.37 -8.26 -21.54
C THR A 574 44.43 -8.19 -20.02
N GLU A 575 44.18 -7.03 -19.41
CA GLU A 575 44.26 -6.88 -17.95
C GLU A 575 43.14 -7.63 -17.22
N TYR A 576 41.96 -7.76 -17.86
CA TYR A 576 40.88 -8.57 -17.29
C TYR A 576 41.30 -10.04 -17.16
N TRP A 577 41.94 -10.63 -18.18
CA TRP A 577 42.38 -12.03 -18.09
C TRP A 577 43.53 -12.25 -17.10
N LYS A 578 44.43 -11.28 -16.94
CA LYS A 578 45.43 -11.30 -15.87
C LYS A 578 44.76 -11.31 -14.50
N LEU A 579 43.77 -10.45 -14.30
CA LEU A 579 43.00 -10.35 -13.06
C LEU A 579 42.23 -11.64 -12.77
N VAL A 580 41.60 -12.26 -13.78
CA VAL A 580 40.96 -13.57 -13.64
C VAL A 580 41.97 -14.61 -13.15
N HIS A 581 43.17 -14.66 -13.73
CA HIS A 581 44.20 -15.61 -13.30
C HIS A 581 44.66 -15.36 -11.86
N GLU A 582 44.90 -14.10 -11.49
CA GLU A 582 45.29 -13.72 -10.13
C GLU A 582 44.22 -14.12 -9.11
N VAL A 583 42.95 -13.81 -9.36
CA VAL A 583 41.84 -14.15 -8.46
C VAL A 583 41.65 -15.66 -8.35
N ASN A 584 41.84 -16.41 -9.42
CA ASN A 584 41.75 -17.88 -9.37
C ASN A 584 42.86 -18.51 -8.52
N GLN A 585 44.09 -17.98 -8.59
CA GLN A 585 45.21 -18.50 -7.81
C GLN A 585 45.17 -18.03 -6.35
N PHE A 586 44.78 -16.78 -6.12
CA PHE A 586 44.85 -16.13 -4.82
C PHE A 586 43.54 -15.39 -4.49
N PRO A 587 42.39 -16.09 -4.39
CA PRO A 587 41.10 -15.44 -4.19
C PRO A 587 41.05 -14.60 -2.92
N ALA A 588 41.77 -15.01 -1.87
CA ALA A 588 41.85 -14.30 -0.60
C ALA A 588 42.60 -12.94 -0.67
N LYS A 589 43.38 -12.68 -1.73
CA LYS A 589 44.07 -11.39 -1.91
C LYS A 589 43.13 -10.30 -2.42
N GLN A 590 42.07 -10.67 -3.15
CA GLN A 590 41.12 -9.72 -3.69
C GLN A 590 40.01 -9.48 -2.67
N LYS A 591 39.91 -8.25 -2.17
CA LYS A 591 38.92 -7.85 -1.16
C LYS A 591 37.68 -7.17 -1.74
N GLU A 592 37.71 -6.79 -3.02
CA GLU A 592 36.58 -6.12 -3.67
C GLU A 592 35.53 -7.14 -4.14
N PRO A 593 34.32 -7.15 -3.58
CA PRO A 593 33.30 -8.17 -3.88
C PRO A 593 32.88 -8.19 -5.36
N LYS A 594 32.84 -7.01 -5.99
CA LYS A 594 32.46 -6.86 -7.40
C LYS A 594 33.48 -7.51 -8.33
N ILE A 595 34.78 -7.32 -8.06
CA ILE A 595 35.85 -7.96 -8.81
C ILE A 595 35.80 -9.48 -8.62
N LEU A 596 35.65 -9.95 -7.38
CA LEU A 596 35.52 -11.37 -7.08
C LEU A 596 34.38 -12.01 -7.90
N TYR A 597 33.21 -11.35 -7.94
CA TYR A 597 32.08 -11.84 -8.74
C TYR A 597 32.47 -11.95 -10.23
N PHE A 598 32.99 -10.89 -10.82
CA PHE A 598 33.28 -10.83 -12.26
C PHE A 598 34.39 -11.76 -12.73
N THR A 599 35.19 -12.33 -11.83
CA THR A 599 36.42 -13.04 -12.20
C THR A 599 36.45 -14.48 -11.71
N LYS A 600 36.00 -14.78 -10.47
CA LYS A 600 36.11 -16.13 -9.87
C LYS A 600 35.40 -17.22 -10.67
N ARG A 601 34.35 -16.85 -11.42
CA ARG A 601 33.51 -17.78 -12.18
C ARG A 601 34.08 -18.15 -13.55
N PHE A 602 35.12 -17.46 -14.01
CA PHE A 602 35.78 -17.68 -15.30
C PHE A 602 37.00 -18.60 -15.21
N ALA A 603 37.16 -19.36 -14.12
CA ALA A 603 38.35 -20.18 -13.87
C ALA A 603 38.70 -21.12 -15.04
N LYS A 604 37.70 -21.81 -15.60
CA LYS A 604 37.89 -22.71 -16.75
C LYS A 604 38.31 -21.98 -18.04
N ALA A 605 37.91 -20.73 -18.22
CA ALA A 605 38.28 -19.93 -19.40
C ALA A 605 39.70 -19.33 -19.27
N SER A 606 40.14 -19.05 -18.04
CA SER A 606 41.41 -18.36 -17.76
C SER A 606 42.65 -19.08 -18.33
N VAL A 607 42.59 -20.40 -18.49
CA VAL A 607 43.69 -21.23 -19.02
C VAL A 607 44.04 -20.93 -20.48
N LEU A 608 43.15 -20.25 -21.21
CA LEU A 608 43.39 -19.85 -22.60
C LEU A 608 44.28 -18.60 -22.71
N PHE A 609 44.57 -17.93 -21.58
CA PHE A 609 45.24 -16.64 -21.55
C PHE A 609 46.54 -16.71 -20.72
N ASN A 610 47.53 -15.95 -21.17
CA ASN A 610 48.82 -15.89 -20.50
C ASN A 610 48.67 -15.12 -19.18
N PRO A 611 49.14 -15.65 -18.05
CA PRO A 611 48.92 -15.03 -16.74
C PRO A 611 49.70 -13.73 -16.53
N LEU A 612 50.79 -13.52 -17.28
CA LEU A 612 51.63 -12.31 -17.19
C LEU A 612 51.16 -11.22 -18.15
N THR A 613 50.77 -11.60 -19.37
CA THR A 613 50.47 -10.63 -20.43
C THR A 613 48.98 -10.47 -20.72
N GLY A 614 48.14 -11.41 -20.28
CA GLY A 614 46.70 -11.43 -20.56
C GLY A 614 46.34 -11.85 -21.97
N TYR A 615 47.31 -11.95 -22.88
CA TYR A 615 47.08 -12.37 -24.25
C TYR A 615 46.70 -13.84 -24.35
N LYS A 616 45.83 -14.18 -25.30
CA LYS A 616 45.51 -15.57 -25.62
C LYS A 616 46.78 -16.35 -25.99
N VAL A 617 46.97 -17.53 -25.39
CA VAL A 617 48.20 -18.34 -25.50
C VAL A 617 48.37 -18.98 -26.87
N LYS A 618 47.26 -19.38 -27.51
CA LYS A 618 47.24 -19.97 -28.86
C LYS A 618 46.29 -19.17 -29.76
N PRO A 619 46.66 -17.93 -30.15
CA PRO A 619 45.82 -17.12 -31.01
C PRO A 619 45.83 -17.67 -32.43
N VAL A 620 44.70 -17.55 -33.10
CA VAL A 620 44.57 -17.83 -34.54
C VAL A 620 44.46 -16.52 -35.31
N LYS A 621 44.75 -16.55 -36.62
CA LYS A 621 44.66 -15.36 -37.47
C LYS A 621 43.29 -14.71 -37.29
N ASN A 622 43.26 -13.38 -37.21
CA ASN A 622 42.07 -12.55 -36.98
C ASN A 622 41.46 -12.64 -35.57
N ASP A 623 42.12 -13.29 -34.60
CA ASP A 623 41.79 -13.07 -33.19
C ASP A 623 42.07 -11.60 -32.82
N ILE A 624 41.14 -10.99 -32.09
CA ILE A 624 41.17 -9.60 -31.63
C ILE A 624 41.14 -9.57 -30.10
N MET A 625 41.96 -8.70 -29.50
CA MET A 625 41.91 -8.38 -28.08
C MET A 625 42.01 -6.87 -27.88
N TYR A 626 41.63 -6.39 -26.70
CA TYR A 626 41.93 -5.03 -26.28
C TYR A 626 43.18 -5.04 -25.41
N ASP A 627 44.27 -4.43 -25.88
CA ASP A 627 45.48 -4.26 -25.09
C ASP A 627 45.31 -3.03 -24.20
N ASN A 628 45.10 -3.25 -22.91
CA ASN A 628 44.91 -2.18 -21.94
C ASN A 628 46.15 -1.30 -21.76
N LYS A 629 47.36 -1.84 -21.96
CA LYS A 629 48.61 -1.07 -21.80
C LYS A 629 48.82 -0.13 -22.99
N GLN A 630 48.42 -0.56 -24.18
CA GLN A 630 48.47 0.24 -25.40
C GLN A 630 47.19 1.06 -25.65
N GLU A 631 46.15 0.84 -24.85
CA GLU A 631 44.82 1.44 -24.99
C GLU A 631 44.21 1.29 -26.40
N THR A 632 44.47 0.15 -27.05
CA THR A 632 44.05 -0.09 -28.43
C THR A 632 43.62 -1.52 -28.66
N PHE A 633 42.81 -1.75 -29.70
CA PHE A 633 42.54 -3.11 -30.15
C PHE A 633 43.75 -3.64 -30.92
N VAL A 634 44.00 -4.92 -30.78
CA VAL A 634 45.09 -5.62 -31.46
C VAL A 634 44.54 -6.86 -32.14
N ARG A 635 44.97 -7.10 -33.38
CA ARG A 635 44.61 -8.27 -34.18
C ARG A 635 45.83 -9.17 -34.36
N PHE A 636 45.66 -10.48 -34.18
CA PHE A 636 46.70 -11.45 -34.48
C PHE A 636 46.77 -11.71 -35.99
N THR A 637 47.92 -11.43 -36.59
CA THR A 637 48.17 -11.60 -38.05
C THR A 637 48.40 -13.05 -38.47
N GLY A 638 48.49 -13.98 -37.51
CA GLY A 638 49.02 -15.34 -37.70
C GLY A 638 50.47 -15.48 -37.23
N LYS A 639 51.18 -14.36 -37.01
CA LYS A 639 52.57 -14.35 -36.49
C LYS A 639 52.74 -13.47 -35.25
N LYS A 640 52.10 -12.30 -35.24
CA LYS A 640 52.21 -11.31 -34.15
C LYS A 640 50.91 -10.50 -34.00
N TRP A 641 50.74 -9.88 -32.84
CA TRP A 641 49.68 -8.91 -32.57
C TRP A 641 50.05 -7.55 -33.14
N GLU A 642 49.13 -6.91 -33.86
CA GLU A 642 49.28 -5.57 -34.43
C GLU A 642 48.05 -4.71 -34.09
N PRO A 643 48.22 -3.39 -33.85
CA PRO A 643 47.10 -2.49 -33.62
C PRO A 643 46.07 -2.51 -34.75
N ILE A 644 44.80 -2.40 -34.38
CA ILE A 644 43.67 -2.30 -35.30
C ILE A 644 42.64 -1.31 -34.75
N ALA A 645 41.98 -0.56 -35.64
CA ALA A 645 40.90 0.32 -35.23
C ALA A 645 39.58 -0.45 -35.06
N TYR A 646 38.75 -0.04 -34.11
CA TYR A 646 37.49 -0.72 -33.77
C TYR A 646 36.48 -0.74 -34.93
N ASP A 647 36.45 0.35 -35.69
CA ASP A 647 35.56 0.62 -36.82
C ASP A 647 35.97 -0.09 -38.11
N GLN A 648 37.10 -0.82 -38.12
CA GLN A 648 37.46 -1.68 -39.26
C GLN A 648 36.59 -2.94 -39.37
N TYR A 649 35.79 -3.22 -38.34
CA TYR A 649 34.82 -4.31 -38.33
C TYR A 649 33.44 -3.76 -38.09
N ASN A 650 32.46 -4.35 -38.77
CA ASN A 650 31.08 -4.33 -38.29
C ASN A 650 31.00 -5.27 -37.09
N TRP A 651 30.23 -4.89 -36.09
CA TRP A 651 30.04 -5.69 -34.88
C TRP A 651 28.56 -6.01 -34.71
N ASP A 652 28.29 -7.22 -34.27
CA ASP A 652 26.93 -7.70 -34.04
C ASP A 652 26.86 -8.60 -32.79
N PHE A 653 25.66 -8.79 -32.27
CA PHE A 653 25.39 -9.81 -31.26
C PHE A 653 25.39 -11.17 -31.96
N ASP A 654 26.42 -11.99 -31.75
CA ASP A 654 26.62 -13.25 -32.45
C ASP A 654 26.71 -14.45 -31.48
N TYR A 655 25.54 -15.04 -31.19
CA TYR A 655 25.42 -16.16 -30.27
C TYR A 655 26.06 -17.43 -30.84
N GLY A 656 25.92 -17.69 -32.14
CA GLY A 656 26.54 -18.85 -32.79
C GLY A 656 28.06 -18.81 -32.73
N LYS A 657 28.64 -17.62 -32.95
CA LYS A 657 30.08 -17.42 -32.79
C LYS A 657 30.51 -17.61 -31.34
N TYR A 658 29.77 -17.10 -30.37
CA TYR A 658 30.02 -17.38 -28.95
C TYR A 658 30.06 -18.89 -28.67
N LEU A 659 29.07 -19.67 -29.11
CA LEU A 659 29.07 -21.13 -28.94
C LEU A 659 30.32 -21.78 -29.56
N SER A 660 30.64 -21.41 -30.80
CA SER A 660 31.76 -21.99 -31.54
C SER A 660 33.13 -21.62 -30.96
N MET A 661 33.30 -20.38 -30.49
CA MET A 661 34.55 -19.89 -29.91
C MET A 661 34.91 -20.67 -28.65
N TRP A 662 33.91 -20.99 -27.86
CA TRP A 662 34.06 -21.62 -26.56
C TRP A 662 33.76 -23.12 -26.56
N ASN A 663 33.53 -23.71 -27.74
CA ASN A 663 33.20 -25.12 -27.93
C ASN A 663 32.03 -25.58 -27.04
N LEU A 664 30.99 -24.75 -26.97
CA LEU A 664 29.78 -25.02 -26.19
C LEU A 664 28.76 -25.73 -27.10
N PRO A 665 28.02 -26.74 -26.59
CA PRO A 665 26.96 -27.37 -27.37
C PRO A 665 25.79 -26.40 -27.55
N SER A 666 25.03 -26.54 -28.64
CA SER A 666 23.84 -25.74 -28.88
C SER A 666 22.77 -26.00 -27.81
N PRO A 667 22.32 -24.99 -27.05
CA PRO A 667 21.25 -25.16 -26.10
C PRO A 667 19.90 -25.16 -26.81
N SER A 668 19.00 -26.05 -26.40
CA SER A 668 17.61 -26.09 -26.88
C SER A 668 16.77 -24.91 -26.39
N ILE A 669 17.20 -24.25 -25.30
CA ILE A 669 16.53 -23.10 -24.70
C ILE A 669 17.59 -22.05 -24.32
N LEU A 670 17.41 -20.81 -24.78
CA LEU A 670 18.14 -19.64 -24.28
C LEU A 670 17.18 -18.78 -23.47
N VAL A 671 17.51 -18.54 -22.21
CA VAL A 671 16.74 -17.70 -21.29
C VAL A 671 17.44 -16.36 -21.11
N GLU A 672 16.71 -15.28 -21.37
CA GLU A 672 17.10 -13.91 -21.05
C GLU A 672 16.34 -13.44 -19.79
N TYR A 673 17.05 -12.87 -18.82
CA TYR A 673 16.48 -12.35 -17.58
C TYR A 673 17.18 -11.06 -17.10
N LEU A 674 16.91 -9.94 -17.77
CA LEU A 674 17.37 -8.60 -17.39
C LEU A 674 16.20 -7.68 -17.02
N GLY A 675 16.52 -6.49 -16.49
CA GLY A 675 15.54 -5.40 -16.46
C GLY A 675 15.63 -4.46 -15.28
N LEU A 676 16.10 -4.93 -14.12
CA LEU A 676 16.18 -4.08 -12.92
C LEU A 676 17.16 -2.92 -13.12
N ASN A 677 18.33 -3.18 -13.69
CA ASN A 677 19.34 -2.13 -13.89
C ASN A 677 19.06 -1.21 -15.09
N ASP A 678 18.19 -1.62 -16.01
CA ASP A 678 17.88 -0.84 -17.22
C ASP A 678 16.93 0.32 -16.91
N PHE A 679 15.90 0.08 -16.08
CA PHE A 679 14.78 1.02 -15.96
C PHE A 679 14.41 1.41 -14.53
N ARG A 680 14.89 0.70 -13.49
CA ARG A 680 14.51 0.99 -12.09
C ARG A 680 14.63 2.47 -11.76
N ASP A 681 15.77 3.07 -12.07
CA ASP A 681 16.13 4.42 -11.64
C ASP A 681 15.73 5.50 -12.65
N MET A 682 14.81 5.18 -13.57
CA MET A 682 14.28 6.17 -14.52
C MET A 682 13.57 7.32 -13.78
N PRO A 683 13.77 8.58 -14.23
CA PRO A 683 13.24 9.74 -13.55
C PRO A 683 11.71 9.83 -13.63
N ASP A 684 11.11 9.29 -14.69
CA ASP A 684 9.67 9.31 -14.93
C ASP A 684 9.19 7.97 -15.55
N PRO A 685 8.35 7.20 -14.84
CA PRO A 685 7.76 5.97 -15.35
C PRO A 685 6.87 6.16 -16.59
N GLY A 686 6.26 7.34 -16.76
CA GLY A 686 5.30 7.62 -17.83
C GLY A 686 5.92 7.83 -19.21
N THR A 687 7.23 8.11 -19.26
CA THR A 687 7.95 8.52 -20.47
C THR A 687 9.08 7.58 -20.87
N ILE A 688 9.15 6.38 -20.27
CA ILE A 688 10.18 5.38 -20.60
C ILE A 688 10.02 4.95 -22.07
N ASN A 689 11.06 5.22 -22.88
CA ASN A 689 11.13 4.72 -24.24
C ASN A 689 11.86 3.35 -24.26
N PHE A 690 11.13 2.29 -24.61
CA PHE A 690 11.64 0.93 -24.71
C PHE A 690 12.15 0.54 -26.12
N GLU A 691 12.04 1.39 -27.15
CA GLU A 691 12.35 1.03 -28.55
C GLU A 691 13.73 0.40 -28.71
N LYS A 692 14.78 1.07 -28.21
CA LYS A 692 16.14 0.56 -28.32
C LYS A 692 16.32 -0.77 -27.58
N TRP A 693 15.72 -0.89 -26.39
CA TRP A 693 15.79 -2.10 -25.58
C TRP A 693 15.08 -3.27 -26.29
N ASN A 694 13.91 -3.00 -26.87
CA ASN A 694 13.14 -3.97 -27.65
C ASN A 694 13.93 -4.44 -28.88
N SER A 695 14.50 -3.53 -29.67
CA SER A 695 15.30 -3.91 -30.85
C SER A 695 16.55 -4.72 -30.48
N GLN A 696 17.16 -4.45 -29.32
CA GLN A 696 18.28 -5.23 -28.81
C GLN A 696 17.85 -6.65 -28.42
N LEU A 697 16.72 -6.80 -27.73
CA LEU A 697 16.19 -8.12 -27.39
C LEU A 697 15.81 -8.92 -28.65
N GLU A 698 15.24 -8.26 -29.66
CA GLU A 698 14.96 -8.89 -30.96
C GLU A 698 16.22 -9.34 -31.69
N ALA A 699 17.27 -8.52 -31.73
CA ALA A 699 18.55 -8.89 -32.33
C ALA A 699 19.18 -10.10 -31.62
N MET A 700 19.08 -10.15 -30.30
CA MET A 700 19.52 -11.28 -29.49
C MET A 700 18.74 -12.57 -29.82
N ALA A 701 17.42 -12.50 -29.88
CA ALA A 701 16.55 -13.61 -30.25
C ALA A 701 16.87 -14.13 -31.66
N ALA A 702 16.99 -13.22 -32.64
CA ALA A 702 17.30 -13.56 -34.03
C ALA A 702 18.67 -14.23 -34.17
N SER A 703 19.68 -13.73 -33.46
CA SER A 703 21.02 -14.30 -33.46
C SER A 703 21.06 -15.71 -32.85
N TYR A 704 20.34 -15.92 -31.75
CA TYR A 704 20.18 -17.25 -31.15
C TYR A 704 19.45 -18.22 -32.07
N LEU A 705 18.30 -17.84 -32.62
CA LEU A 705 17.51 -18.70 -33.51
C LEU A 705 18.23 -18.99 -34.84
N LYS A 706 19.11 -18.09 -35.29
CA LYS A 706 20.02 -18.38 -36.40
C LYS A 706 21.03 -19.49 -36.06
N ALA A 707 21.51 -19.52 -34.82
CA ALA A 707 22.45 -20.54 -34.35
C ALA A 707 21.76 -21.85 -33.97
N VAL A 708 20.51 -21.79 -33.52
CA VAL A 708 19.69 -22.91 -33.06
C VAL A 708 18.26 -22.76 -33.61
N PRO A 709 18.00 -23.15 -34.87
CA PRO A 709 16.71 -22.92 -35.53
C PRO A 709 15.49 -23.51 -34.81
N ASP A 710 15.64 -24.69 -34.21
CA ASP A 710 14.57 -25.36 -33.43
C ASP A 710 14.58 -24.97 -31.95
N GLY A 711 15.45 -24.03 -31.57
CA GLY A 711 15.60 -23.56 -30.21
C GLY A 711 14.37 -22.76 -29.73
N LYS A 712 14.32 -22.51 -28.42
CA LYS A 712 13.32 -21.64 -27.79
C LYS A 712 13.99 -20.47 -27.10
N PHE A 713 13.63 -19.25 -27.47
CA PHE A 713 14.11 -18.03 -26.83
C PHE A 713 13.09 -17.60 -25.78
N VAL A 714 13.53 -17.52 -24.53
CA VAL A 714 12.67 -17.22 -23.39
C VAL A 714 13.02 -15.84 -22.85
N VAL A 715 12.04 -14.94 -22.85
CA VAL A 715 12.10 -13.64 -22.19
C VAL A 715 11.42 -13.77 -20.83
N MET A 716 12.19 -13.59 -19.76
CA MET A 716 11.65 -13.67 -18.41
C MET A 716 11.26 -12.31 -17.88
N ILE A 717 10.03 -12.19 -17.38
CA ILE A 717 9.53 -10.99 -16.71
C ILE A 717 10.21 -10.90 -15.33
N PRO A 718 10.99 -9.84 -15.06
CA PRO A 718 11.54 -9.60 -13.74
C PRO A 718 10.44 -9.18 -12.77
N GLN A 719 10.78 -9.25 -11.48
CA GLN A 719 9.90 -8.70 -10.47
C GLN A 719 9.70 -7.20 -10.66
N SER A 720 8.45 -6.76 -10.58
CA SER A 720 8.00 -5.39 -10.85
C SER A 720 7.83 -4.53 -9.60
N THR A 721 7.89 -5.10 -8.39
CA THR A 721 7.59 -4.39 -7.14
C THR A 721 8.44 -4.90 -5.97
N CYS A 722 8.97 -4.03 -5.11
CA CYS A 722 9.54 -4.38 -3.80
C CYS A 722 8.89 -3.52 -2.69
N GLY A 723 8.78 -4.05 -1.47
CA GLY A 723 8.06 -3.43 -0.33
C GLY A 723 6.64 -3.97 -0.09
N LEU A 724 6.06 -3.66 1.08
CA LEU A 724 4.72 -4.15 1.49
C LEU A 724 3.62 -3.53 0.62
N LEU A 725 2.52 -4.29 0.41
CA LEU A 725 1.29 -3.90 -0.30
C LEU A 725 0.73 -2.51 0.03
N ASN A 726 1.04 -1.98 1.21
CA ASN A 726 0.55 -0.71 1.73
C ASN A 726 1.50 0.47 1.46
N ASN A 727 2.48 0.31 0.55
CA ASN A 727 3.56 1.29 0.31
C ASN A 727 4.35 1.63 1.59
N THR A 728 4.48 0.67 2.52
CA THR A 728 5.44 0.81 3.62
C THR A 728 6.84 0.81 3.03
N ALA A 729 7.68 1.76 3.45
CA ALA A 729 9.02 1.93 2.91
C ALA A 729 9.81 0.60 2.95
N GLY A 730 10.36 0.22 1.79
CA GLY A 730 11.48 -0.68 1.62
C GLY A 730 12.50 -0.01 0.69
N ASP A 731 13.54 -0.73 0.27
CA ASP A 731 14.59 -0.17 -0.59
C ASP A 731 14.12 0.35 -1.97
N PHE A 732 12.98 -0.11 -2.51
CA PHE A 732 12.37 0.51 -3.68
C PHE A 732 11.38 1.61 -3.29
N THR A 733 11.59 2.77 -3.90
CA THR A 733 10.63 3.86 -3.92
C THR A 733 9.42 3.48 -4.78
N MET A 734 8.28 4.14 -4.55
CA MET A 734 7.09 3.93 -5.37
C MET A 734 7.35 4.22 -6.86
N LYS A 735 8.21 5.21 -7.15
CA LYS A 735 8.67 5.53 -8.50
C LYS A 735 9.44 4.38 -9.16
N GLN A 736 10.34 3.74 -8.43
CA GLN A 736 11.08 2.58 -8.94
C GLN A 736 10.16 1.39 -9.19
N ASN A 737 9.19 1.13 -8.29
CA ASN A 737 8.13 0.13 -8.54
C ASN A 737 7.34 0.45 -9.81
N ALA A 738 7.00 1.72 -10.03
CA ALA A 738 6.30 2.16 -11.23
C ALA A 738 7.10 1.93 -12.51
N CYS A 739 8.40 2.27 -12.53
CA CYS A 739 9.28 2.02 -13.68
C CYS A 739 9.37 0.52 -14.01
N MET A 740 9.53 -0.31 -12.98
CA MET A 740 9.62 -1.75 -13.16
C MET A 740 8.31 -2.39 -13.62
N TRP A 741 7.16 -1.89 -13.15
CA TRP A 741 5.86 -2.31 -13.66
C TRP A 741 5.66 -1.91 -15.14
N GLN A 742 6.16 -0.75 -15.57
CA GLN A 742 6.11 -0.35 -16.98
C GLN A 742 6.97 -1.25 -17.87
N LEU A 743 8.15 -1.68 -17.40
CA LEU A 743 8.96 -2.67 -18.12
C LEU A 743 8.19 -4.00 -18.26
N ARG A 744 7.59 -4.50 -17.18
CA ARG A 744 6.75 -5.71 -17.20
C ARG A 744 5.65 -5.58 -18.26
N LYS A 745 4.93 -4.46 -18.28
CA LYS A 745 3.89 -4.19 -19.27
C LYS A 745 4.45 -4.20 -20.70
N ASN A 746 5.57 -3.52 -20.95
CA ASN A 746 6.22 -3.51 -22.26
C ASN A 746 6.65 -4.93 -22.71
N ILE A 747 7.23 -5.75 -21.83
CA ILE A 747 7.61 -7.13 -22.17
C ILE A 747 6.39 -7.93 -22.62
N ILE A 748 5.30 -7.86 -21.85
CA ILE A 748 4.04 -8.56 -22.20
C ILE A 748 3.50 -8.04 -23.54
N GLU A 749 3.40 -6.73 -23.72
CA GLU A 749 2.82 -6.14 -24.93
C GLU A 749 3.65 -6.38 -26.21
N LYS A 750 4.97 -6.60 -26.08
CA LYS A 750 5.88 -6.72 -27.24
C LYS A 750 6.32 -8.14 -27.56
N PHE A 751 6.42 -9.02 -26.57
CA PHE A 751 7.04 -10.34 -26.73
C PHE A 751 6.12 -11.51 -26.43
N ASP A 752 4.96 -11.28 -25.78
CA ASP A 752 4.01 -12.34 -25.49
C ASP A 752 3.27 -12.83 -26.75
N ALA A 753 2.77 -14.06 -26.71
CA ALA A 753 2.07 -14.73 -27.81
C ALA A 753 2.87 -14.83 -29.13
N ARG A 754 4.22 -14.85 -29.06
CA ARG A 754 5.14 -15.02 -30.20
C ARG A 754 5.72 -16.44 -30.31
N ASP A 755 5.00 -17.43 -29.79
CA ASP A 755 5.40 -18.85 -29.80
C ASP A 755 5.75 -19.36 -31.21
N ARG A 756 5.06 -18.86 -32.26
CA ARG A 756 5.32 -19.20 -33.67
C ARG A 756 6.68 -18.71 -34.17
N GLU A 757 7.24 -17.70 -33.53
CA GLU A 757 8.58 -17.17 -33.78
C GLU A 757 9.61 -17.78 -32.82
N HIS A 758 9.20 -18.80 -32.05
CA HIS A 758 10.03 -19.44 -31.02
C HIS A 758 10.45 -18.50 -29.87
N ILE A 759 9.71 -17.40 -29.67
CA ILE A 759 9.89 -16.43 -28.57
C ILE A 759 8.78 -16.63 -27.54
N TYR A 760 9.16 -16.83 -26.28
CA TYR A 760 8.25 -17.17 -25.19
C TYR A 760 8.43 -16.22 -24.01
N VAL A 761 7.33 -15.73 -23.44
CA VAL A 761 7.35 -14.90 -22.22
C VAL A 761 7.00 -15.75 -20.99
N LEU A 762 7.85 -15.69 -19.97
CA LEU A 762 7.65 -16.40 -18.71
C LEU A 762 7.65 -15.41 -17.53
N ASP A 763 6.66 -15.55 -16.65
CA ASP A 763 6.53 -14.69 -15.48
C ASP A 763 7.05 -15.39 -14.22
N ALA A 764 8.29 -15.10 -13.84
CA ALA A 764 8.81 -15.52 -12.54
C ALA A 764 8.41 -14.56 -11.42
N GLY A 765 8.14 -13.30 -11.75
CA GLY A 765 7.74 -12.27 -10.80
C GLY A 765 6.50 -12.67 -10.00
N ILE A 766 5.46 -13.22 -10.64
CA ILE A 766 4.20 -13.64 -9.98
C ILE A 766 4.37 -14.66 -8.85
N SER A 767 5.51 -15.34 -8.78
CA SER A 767 5.77 -16.34 -7.75
C SER A 767 6.48 -15.77 -6.53
N VAL A 768 6.76 -14.46 -6.50
CA VAL A 768 7.53 -13.79 -5.46
C VAL A 768 6.62 -13.14 -4.42
N ASP A 769 6.88 -13.43 -3.15
CA ASP A 769 6.20 -12.78 -2.03
C ASP A 769 6.96 -11.54 -1.57
N ASN A 770 6.31 -10.38 -1.68
CA ASN A 770 6.84 -9.11 -1.21
C ASN A 770 6.89 -8.96 0.33
N GLN A 771 6.36 -9.88 1.12
CA GLN A 771 6.48 -9.85 2.58
C GLN A 771 7.66 -10.70 3.06
N ASP A 772 7.66 -11.97 2.66
CA ASP A 772 8.60 -12.96 3.18
C ASP A 772 9.74 -13.29 2.23
N GLY A 773 9.74 -12.72 1.02
CA GLY A 773 10.75 -13.03 -0.01
C GLY A 773 12.05 -12.25 0.05
N TYR A 774 12.19 -11.33 1.00
CA TYR A 774 13.33 -10.39 1.06
C TYR A 774 14.06 -10.47 2.39
N ASN A 775 15.35 -10.13 2.35
CA ASN A 775 16.05 -9.75 3.56
C ASN A 775 15.35 -8.53 4.12
N SER A 776 15.15 -8.59 5.43
CA SER A 776 14.47 -7.56 6.15
C SER A 776 15.32 -7.25 7.36
N SER A 777 15.70 -5.98 7.48
CA SER A 777 16.47 -5.51 8.62
C SER A 777 15.55 -4.65 9.49
N THR A 778 15.85 -4.70 10.77
CA THR A 778 15.36 -3.75 11.75
C THR A 778 16.38 -2.60 11.74
N SER A 779 16.11 -1.53 11.00
CA SER A 779 16.98 -0.34 10.93
C SER A 779 16.45 0.80 11.82
N ASP A 780 17.35 1.56 12.43
CA ASP A 780 17.03 2.75 13.26
C ASP A 780 16.44 3.90 12.42
N GLU A 781 16.62 3.87 11.10
CA GLU A 781 16.07 4.85 10.16
C GLU A 781 14.56 4.62 9.90
N PHE A 782 14.07 3.41 10.18
CA PHE A 782 12.68 3.02 9.96
C PHE A 782 12.04 2.63 11.29
N MET A 783 11.94 3.63 12.17
CA MET A 783 11.19 3.51 13.42
C MET A 783 9.72 3.25 13.11
N LEU A 784 9.04 2.46 13.95
CA LEU A 784 7.58 2.52 13.99
C LEU A 784 7.18 3.99 14.08
N PRO A 785 6.19 4.42 13.28
CA PRO A 785 5.93 5.82 13.05
C PRO A 785 5.12 6.33 14.26
N TYR A 786 5.68 6.39 15.45
CA TYR A 786 5.00 6.98 16.59
C TYR A 786 5.98 7.98 17.16
N LEU A 787 5.58 9.25 17.13
CA LEU A 787 6.45 10.41 17.39
C LEU A 787 7.18 10.33 18.75
N GLU A 788 6.76 9.43 19.66
CA GLU A 788 7.29 9.31 21.02
C GLU A 788 7.41 7.87 21.55
N TYR A 789 7.76 6.86 20.73
CA TYR A 789 8.06 5.53 21.29
C TYR A 789 9.45 5.51 21.95
N PRO A 790 9.58 5.26 23.29
CA PRO A 790 10.87 5.19 23.97
C PRO A 790 11.61 3.85 23.75
N GLY A 791 10.95 2.88 23.12
CA GLY A 791 11.58 1.63 22.68
C GLY A 791 12.06 1.74 21.23
N ILE A 792 13.00 0.89 20.84
CA ILE A 792 13.46 0.80 19.46
C ILE A 792 12.72 -0.37 18.78
N ASN A 793 11.41 -0.25 18.57
CA ASN A 793 10.69 -1.19 17.71
C ASN A 793 10.85 -0.72 16.28
N LYS A 794 11.88 -1.24 15.64
CA LYS A 794 12.21 -0.99 14.25
C LYS A 794 11.19 -1.74 13.38
N LEU A 795 10.65 -1.08 12.36
CA LEU A 795 9.94 -1.78 11.31
C LEU A 795 10.92 -2.76 10.66
N LYS A 796 10.45 -3.99 10.43
CA LYS A 796 11.16 -4.94 9.58
C LYS A 796 10.98 -4.46 8.15
N VAL A 797 11.86 -3.55 7.71
CA VAL A 797 11.85 -3.03 6.34
C VAL A 797 12.72 -3.91 5.47
N GLN A 798 12.34 -4.06 4.21
CA GLN A 798 13.23 -4.69 3.24
C GLN A 798 14.47 -3.81 3.09
N TRP A 799 15.65 -4.39 3.29
CA TRP A 799 16.92 -3.67 3.24
C TRP A 799 17.94 -4.47 2.42
N GLY A 800 18.75 -3.76 1.65
CA GLY A 800 19.74 -4.32 0.74
C GLY A 800 19.18 -4.46 -0.67
N ASN A 801 20.07 -4.79 -1.61
CA ASN A 801 19.70 -4.98 -3.01
C ASN A 801 18.47 -5.91 -3.12
N PRO A 802 17.33 -5.46 -3.67
CA PRO A 802 16.04 -6.13 -3.54
C PRO A 802 15.91 -7.28 -4.53
N HIS A 803 16.91 -8.14 -4.50
CA HIS A 803 16.82 -9.48 -5.03
C HIS A 803 16.10 -10.34 -3.99
N PRO A 804 15.11 -11.15 -4.36
CA PRO A 804 14.56 -12.14 -3.44
C PRO A 804 15.69 -13.09 -3.02
N TYR A 805 16.19 -12.97 -1.79
CA TYR A 805 17.41 -13.64 -1.34
C TYR A 805 17.27 -15.18 -1.43
N PRO A 806 18.37 -15.97 -1.38
CA PRO A 806 18.44 -17.40 -1.81
C PRO A 806 17.41 -18.41 -1.25
N ASN A 807 16.45 -17.98 -0.44
CA ASN A 807 15.37 -18.76 0.16
C ASN A 807 13.99 -18.52 -0.49
N TYR A 808 13.89 -18.09 -1.76
CA TYR A 808 12.61 -18.10 -2.49
C TYR A 808 12.48 -19.32 -3.43
N PRO A 809 12.22 -20.52 -2.88
CA PRO A 809 12.44 -21.81 -3.55
C PRO A 809 11.41 -22.12 -4.66
N VAL A 810 10.57 -21.14 -5.00
CA VAL A 810 9.45 -21.25 -5.94
C VAL A 810 9.64 -20.42 -7.20
N MET A 811 10.62 -19.50 -7.25
CA MET A 811 10.78 -18.57 -8.37
C MET A 811 11.16 -19.25 -9.70
N GLY A 812 11.85 -20.39 -9.62
CA GLY A 812 12.16 -21.20 -10.80
C GLY A 812 11.07 -22.17 -11.24
N ILE A 813 9.92 -22.22 -10.58
CA ILE A 813 8.84 -23.13 -10.95
C ILE A 813 8.31 -22.84 -12.37
N PRO A 814 8.04 -21.58 -12.77
CA PRO A 814 7.57 -21.30 -14.14
C PRO A 814 8.56 -21.76 -15.22
N LEU A 815 9.87 -21.54 -15.00
CA LEU A 815 10.91 -22.00 -15.91
C LEU A 815 11.04 -23.53 -15.92
N ALA A 816 10.95 -24.19 -14.76
CA ALA A 816 10.96 -25.65 -14.67
C ALA A 816 9.75 -26.27 -15.41
N ALA A 817 8.57 -25.67 -15.26
CA ALA A 817 7.36 -26.07 -15.98
C ALA A 817 7.50 -25.90 -17.49
N PHE A 818 8.03 -24.76 -17.94
CA PHE A 818 8.33 -24.53 -19.35
C PHE A 818 9.31 -25.57 -19.91
N ILE A 819 10.43 -25.80 -19.21
CA ILE A 819 11.42 -26.79 -19.65
C ILE A 819 10.79 -28.18 -19.75
N GLN A 820 9.99 -28.60 -18.76
CA GLN A 820 9.36 -29.92 -18.80
C GLN A 820 8.27 -30.07 -19.85
N ARG A 821 7.61 -28.97 -20.21
CA ARG A 821 6.63 -28.96 -21.29
C ARG A 821 7.27 -29.07 -22.67
N HIS A 822 8.46 -28.47 -22.82
CA HIS A 822 9.11 -28.24 -24.11
C HIS A 822 10.37 -29.09 -24.34
N ARG A 823 10.69 -29.92 -23.36
CA ARG A 823 11.43 -31.17 -23.52
C ARG A 823 10.62 -32.11 -24.39
#